data_AF-A0A7F8QAS3-F1
#
_entry.id   AF-A0A7F8QAS3-F1
#
_cell.length_a   1.000
_cell.length_b   1.000
_cell.length_c   1.000
_cell.angle_alpha   90.00
_cell.angle_beta   90.00
_cell.angle_gamma   90.00
#
_symmetry.space_group_name_H-M   'P 1'
#
loop_
_entity.id
_entity.type
_entity.pdbx_description
1 polymer ?
#
loop_
_entity_poly.entity_id
_entity_poly.type
_entity_poly.pdbx_seq_one_letter_code
_entity_poly.pdbx_strand_id
1 'polypeptide(L)'
;MGLFLQARPRHLNVLCDVSGKGPLTACGFDLRSLQPDQQLENLLQQVSAEDFEKQNEEARRTNRQAELFALYPSVDEEDAVEIRPVPECPKEHLGNRILVKVLTLKFEIEIEPLFASIALYDVKERKKISENFHCDLNSDQFKGFLRAHTPSVAPSSQARSAVFSVTYPSSDIYLVVKIEKVLQQGEIGDCADPYMVIKEGDGGKSKEKIEKLKLQAESFCQRLGKYRMPFAWAPISLTSFFNVSTLDREVTDVESMVGRSSLGERRTLSQSRRLSERALSLEENGVGSNYKTTTMTVNSFFKQEGDRLSDEDLFKFLADYKRSSSLQRRVKSIPGLLRIEISLGPEIISCSLTPEMLPVKPFPENRTRPHKEILEFPIREVYVPHTVYRNLLYVYPQRLNFANKLASARNITIKIQFMCGEDASNAMPVIFGKSSGPEFLQEVYTAITYHNKSPDFYEEVKIKLPAKLTVNHHLLFTFYHISCQQKQGASVESLLGYSWLPILLNERLQTGSYCLPVALEKLPPNYSMHSAEKVPLQNPPIKWAEGHKGVFNIEVQAVSSVHTQDNHLEKFFTLCHSLESQVTFPIRVLDQKISETSLEHELKLSLICLNSSRLEPLVLFLHLVLDKLFQLSVQPMVIAGQTANFSQFAFESVVAIANSLHNSKDLAKDQHGRNCLLASYVHYVFRLPEPPRDPPKSGGAATALPDPRYHTYGRTSAAAVSSKLLQARVMSSSNPDLAGTHSAADEEVKSIMSSKSADRTCSRMSYYCSGNNDVPSSTAAPRPASKKHFHEELALQMVVSTGMVRETVFKYAWFFFELLVKSMAQYVHNMDKRDNFRRTRFSDRFKDDITTIVNVVTSETAALLVKPQKENEQAEKMNISLAFFLYDLLSLMDRGFVFNLIKHYCNQLPESLRLGNWRPVF
;
A
#
# COMPACT_ATOMS: atom_id res chain seq x y z
N MET A 1 62.16 9.30 -12.29
CA MET A 1 61.84 9.98 -13.56
C MET A 1 60.32 10.06 -13.61
N GLY A 2 59.61 11.14 -13.29
CA GLY A 2 59.90 12.56 -13.38
C GLY A 2 58.73 13.12 -14.18
N LEU A 3 57.72 13.71 -13.49
CA LEU A 3 56.75 14.69 -14.01
C LEU A 3 55.73 15.04 -12.91
N PHE A 4 56.06 16.06 -12.12
CA PHE A 4 55.10 17.00 -11.53
C PHE A 4 54.82 18.09 -12.57
N LEU A 5 53.57 18.53 -12.73
CA LEU A 5 53.12 19.86 -13.22
C LEU A 5 51.58 19.81 -13.32
N GLN A 6 50.83 20.36 -12.35
CA GLN A 6 50.39 21.75 -12.25
C GLN A 6 49.54 22.21 -13.45
N ALA A 7 48.23 22.28 -13.24
CA ALA A 7 47.26 22.85 -14.16
C ALA A 7 47.51 24.36 -14.37
N ARG A 8 47.56 24.77 -15.65
CA ARG A 8 47.41 26.16 -16.09
C ARG A 8 46.17 26.28 -16.99
N PRO A 9 45.48 27.44 -17.01
CA PRO A 9 44.25 27.64 -17.77
C PRO A 9 44.54 27.73 -19.28
N ARG A 10 43.65 27.15 -20.09
CA ARG A 10 43.74 27.17 -21.57
C ARG A 10 43.40 28.56 -22.09
N HIS A 11 44.31 29.13 -22.89
CA HIS A 11 44.11 30.34 -23.68
C HIS A 11 43.20 30.06 -24.89
N LEU A 12 42.35 31.03 -25.24
CA LEU A 12 41.66 31.10 -26.53
C LEU A 12 42.68 31.39 -27.64
N ASN A 13 42.68 30.58 -28.70
CA ASN A 13 43.32 30.91 -29.97
C ASN A 13 42.35 31.73 -30.83
N VAL A 14 42.60 33.03 -30.95
CA VAL A 14 42.05 33.84 -32.05
C VAL A 14 43.15 33.95 -33.09
N LEU A 15 42.96 33.28 -34.23
CA LEU A 15 43.75 33.52 -35.44
C LEU A 15 43.37 34.89 -36.00
N CYS A 16 44.30 35.84 -35.96
CA CYS A 16 44.30 36.98 -36.87
C CYS A 16 45.56 36.85 -37.74
N ASP A 17 45.34 36.35 -38.95
CA ASP A 17 46.33 36.29 -40.01
C ASP A 17 46.25 37.61 -40.80
N VAL A 18 47.09 38.59 -40.46
CA VAL A 18 47.40 39.70 -41.37
C VAL A 18 48.89 39.98 -41.29
N SER A 19 49.60 39.36 -42.23
CA SER A 19 50.97 39.67 -42.61
C SER A 19 51.11 41.13 -43.02
N GLY A 20 52.12 41.81 -42.48
CA GLY A 20 52.75 42.98 -43.11
C GLY A 20 52.07 44.32 -42.88
N LYS A 21 52.34 44.95 -41.72
CA LYS A 21 52.60 46.40 -41.58
C LYS A 21 53.12 46.67 -40.16
N GLY A 22 54.26 47.35 -40.05
CA GLY A 22 54.93 47.66 -38.78
C GLY A 22 54.06 48.51 -37.83
N PRO A 23 54.46 48.64 -36.56
CA PRO A 23 53.65 49.30 -35.54
C PRO A 23 53.51 50.80 -35.86
N LEU A 24 52.31 51.23 -36.19
CA LEU A 24 51.99 52.64 -36.38
C LEU A 24 51.62 53.26 -35.03
N THR A 25 52.48 54.17 -34.58
CA THR A 25 52.25 55.09 -33.46
C THR A 25 51.01 55.95 -33.70
N ALA A 26 50.30 56.25 -32.62
CA ALA A 26 49.06 57.02 -32.58
C ALA A 26 49.20 58.43 -33.19
N CYS A 27 48.73 58.61 -34.43
CA CYS A 27 48.06 59.82 -34.94
C CYS A 27 47.76 59.62 -36.44
N GLY A 28 46.53 59.17 -36.76
CA GLY A 28 46.07 59.02 -38.14
C GLY A 28 44.88 58.07 -38.27
N PHE A 29 43.75 58.38 -37.62
CA PHE A 29 42.50 57.65 -37.84
C PHE A 29 41.80 58.23 -39.08
N ASP A 30 41.87 57.55 -40.22
CA ASP A 30 40.97 57.82 -41.36
C ASP A 30 39.76 56.88 -41.27
N LEU A 31 38.63 57.43 -40.83
CA LEU A 31 37.38 56.69 -40.66
C LEU A 31 36.74 56.25 -41.99
N ARG A 32 37.27 56.69 -43.14
CA ARG A 32 36.71 56.35 -44.47
C ARG A 32 37.25 55.04 -45.06
N SER A 33 38.27 54.43 -44.46
CA SER A 33 38.88 53.18 -44.96
C SER A 33 38.55 51.93 -44.12
N LEU A 34 37.67 52.04 -43.12
CA LEU A 34 37.22 50.90 -42.34
C LEU A 34 36.10 50.16 -43.07
N GLN A 35 36.33 48.89 -43.40
CA GLN A 35 35.27 47.98 -43.85
C GLN A 35 34.26 47.78 -42.72
N PRO A 36 32.94 47.81 -42.97
CA PRO A 36 31.94 47.45 -41.98
C PRO A 36 32.19 46.02 -41.48
N ASP A 37 32.07 45.79 -40.18
CA ASP A 37 32.13 44.45 -39.61
C ASP A 37 31.07 43.55 -40.26
N GLN A 38 31.44 42.29 -40.48
CA GLN A 38 30.54 41.31 -41.08
C GLN A 38 29.30 41.14 -40.19
N GLN A 39 28.12 41.38 -40.77
CA GLN A 39 26.87 41.38 -40.04
C GLN A 39 26.59 39.97 -39.49
N LEU A 40 26.51 39.83 -38.17
CA LEU A 40 26.25 38.55 -37.51
C LEU A 40 24.78 38.15 -37.74
N GLU A 41 24.55 37.25 -38.68
CA GLU A 41 23.21 36.92 -39.24
C GLU A 41 22.16 36.47 -38.21
N ASN A 42 22.57 36.03 -37.02
CA ASN A 42 21.68 35.47 -35.99
C ASN A 42 21.62 36.28 -34.67
N LEU A 43 22.21 37.49 -34.62
CA LEU A 43 22.36 38.20 -33.34
C LEU A 43 21.05 38.82 -32.82
N LEU A 44 20.07 39.05 -33.70
CA LEU A 44 18.76 39.62 -33.39
C LEU A 44 17.62 38.60 -33.51
N GLN A 45 17.92 37.32 -33.72
CA GLN A 45 16.89 36.29 -33.81
C GLN A 45 16.38 35.99 -32.38
N GLN A 46 15.10 36.28 -32.13
CA GLN A 46 14.44 35.84 -30.89
C GLN A 46 14.27 34.33 -30.95
N VAL A 47 15.21 33.62 -30.34
CA VAL A 47 15.08 32.19 -30.04
C VAL A 47 14.41 32.08 -28.67
N SER A 48 13.37 31.26 -28.55
CA SER A 48 12.75 31.01 -27.26
C SER A 48 13.77 30.35 -26.31
N ALA A 49 13.62 30.56 -25.00
CA ALA A 49 14.53 29.94 -24.02
C ALA A 49 14.54 28.40 -24.16
N GLU A 50 13.38 27.82 -24.50
CA GLU A 50 13.21 26.37 -24.72
C GLU A 50 13.93 25.88 -25.98
N ASP A 51 13.84 26.61 -27.09
CA ASP A 51 14.53 26.25 -28.34
C ASP A 51 16.06 26.38 -28.20
N PHE A 52 16.52 27.40 -27.46
CA PHE A 52 17.94 27.59 -27.16
C PHE A 52 18.48 26.48 -26.26
N GLU A 53 17.70 26.06 -25.26
CA GLU A 53 18.06 24.97 -24.37
C GLU A 53 18.10 23.62 -25.10
N LYS A 54 17.15 23.38 -26.01
CA LYS A 54 17.11 22.22 -26.89
C LYS A 54 18.30 22.18 -27.85
N GLN A 55 18.63 23.29 -28.51
CA GLN A 55 19.84 23.38 -29.35
C GLN A 55 21.11 23.15 -28.54
N ASN A 56 21.22 23.71 -27.34
CA ASN A 56 22.37 23.45 -26.45
C ASN A 56 22.43 21.99 -26.00
N GLU A 57 21.29 21.33 -25.83
CA GLU A 57 21.25 19.89 -25.52
C GLU A 57 21.70 19.04 -26.73
N GLU A 58 21.20 19.32 -27.93
CA GLU A 58 21.63 18.65 -29.17
C GLU A 58 23.12 18.90 -29.47
N ALA A 59 23.61 20.12 -29.24
CA ALA A 59 25.03 20.47 -29.35
C ALA A 59 25.89 19.73 -28.31
N ARG A 60 25.38 19.53 -27.08
CA ARG A 60 26.05 18.70 -26.05
C ARG A 60 26.05 17.21 -26.40
N ARG A 61 25.09 16.74 -27.21
CA ARG A 61 24.96 15.32 -27.62
C ARG A 61 25.76 14.97 -28.88
N THR A 62 25.94 15.89 -29.82
CA THR A 62 26.56 15.64 -31.14
C THR A 62 28.00 15.14 -31.10
N ASN A 63 28.77 15.40 -30.03
CA ASN A 63 30.15 14.92 -29.85
C ASN A 63 30.38 14.16 -28.54
N ARG A 64 29.30 13.70 -27.87
CA ARG A 64 29.43 12.93 -26.64
C ARG A 64 29.70 11.47 -27.00
N GLN A 65 30.91 10.99 -26.70
CA GLN A 65 31.19 9.56 -26.81
C GLN A 65 30.27 8.81 -25.84
N ALA A 66 29.46 7.90 -26.37
CA ALA A 66 28.46 7.16 -25.59
C ALA A 66 29.10 6.33 -24.47
N GLU A 67 30.37 5.94 -24.64
CA GLU A 67 31.15 5.18 -23.67
C GLU A 67 32.54 5.81 -23.54
N LEU A 68 32.65 6.94 -22.84
CA LEU A 68 33.94 7.59 -22.54
C LEU A 68 34.96 6.63 -21.90
N PHE A 69 34.45 5.58 -21.23
CA PHE A 69 35.21 4.54 -20.54
C PHE A 69 35.45 3.26 -21.36
N ALA A 70 34.91 3.12 -22.58
CA ALA A 70 35.23 1.98 -23.46
C ALA A 70 36.69 2.00 -23.95
N LEU A 71 37.37 3.14 -23.80
CA LEU A 71 38.79 3.32 -24.07
C LEU A 71 39.67 2.96 -22.87
N TYR A 72 39.09 2.76 -21.68
CA TYR A 72 39.83 2.26 -20.52
C TYR A 72 39.97 0.74 -20.66
N PRO A 73 41.17 0.18 -20.42
CA PRO A 73 41.31 -1.26 -20.29
C PRO A 73 40.34 -1.74 -19.20
N SER A 74 39.68 -2.89 -19.44
CA SER A 74 38.81 -3.46 -18.42
C SER A 74 39.62 -3.68 -17.17
N VAL A 75 39.20 -3.07 -16.06
CA VAL A 75 39.76 -3.33 -14.74
C VAL A 75 39.66 -4.84 -14.50
N ASP A 76 40.77 -5.47 -14.10
CA ASP A 76 40.76 -6.88 -13.70
C ASP A 76 39.75 -7.06 -12.57
N GLU A 77 39.05 -8.21 -12.50
CA GLU A 77 38.03 -8.43 -11.46
C GLU A 77 38.61 -8.30 -10.03
N GLU A 78 39.92 -8.46 -9.86
CA GLU A 78 40.65 -8.27 -8.60
C GLU A 78 40.87 -6.79 -8.21
N ASP A 79 40.75 -5.86 -9.17
CA ASP A 79 40.94 -4.41 -8.99
C ASP A 79 39.62 -3.62 -9.08
N ALA A 80 38.49 -4.31 -9.28
CA ALA A 80 37.19 -3.68 -9.43
C ALA A 80 36.63 -3.18 -8.08
N VAL A 81 36.26 -1.91 -8.03
CA VAL A 81 35.61 -1.33 -6.85
C VAL A 81 34.18 -1.91 -6.74
N GLU A 82 33.90 -2.66 -5.68
CA GLU A 82 32.61 -3.13 -5.22
C GLU A 82 31.67 -1.95 -4.96
N ILE A 83 30.63 -1.88 -5.77
CA ILE A 83 29.59 -0.86 -5.69
C ILE A 83 28.37 -1.47 -5.00
N ARG A 84 27.85 -0.76 -4.00
CA ARG A 84 26.60 -1.13 -3.35
C ARG A 84 25.45 -1.08 -4.36
N PRO A 85 24.71 -2.18 -4.59
CA PRO A 85 23.63 -2.20 -5.56
C PRO A 85 22.50 -1.31 -5.06
N VAL A 86 21.93 -0.55 -5.99
CA VAL A 86 20.75 0.27 -5.72
C VAL A 86 19.56 -0.69 -5.57
N PRO A 87 18.87 -0.69 -4.41
CA PRO A 87 17.73 -1.56 -4.23
C PRO A 87 16.58 -1.17 -5.17
N GLU A 88 15.71 -2.13 -5.48
CA GLU A 88 14.50 -1.84 -6.25
C GLU A 88 13.58 -0.89 -5.48
N CYS A 89 12.98 0.06 -6.22
CA CYS A 89 11.97 0.96 -5.66
C CYS A 89 10.76 0.14 -5.19
N PRO A 90 10.22 0.38 -3.97
CA PRO A 90 9.00 -0.26 -3.53
C PRO A 90 7.88 0.00 -4.54
N LYS A 91 7.23 -1.05 -5.00
CA LYS A 91 6.10 -1.01 -5.94
C LYS A 91 5.04 -2.02 -5.54
N GLU A 92 3.81 -1.80 -5.98
CA GLU A 92 2.74 -2.78 -5.78
C GLU A 92 3.11 -4.08 -6.51
N HIS A 93 2.79 -5.22 -5.89
CA HIS A 93 3.00 -6.53 -6.48
C HIS A 93 2.04 -6.75 -7.65
N LEU A 94 2.59 -7.11 -8.81
CA LEU A 94 1.83 -7.49 -10.01
C LEU A 94 2.25 -8.89 -10.43
N GLY A 95 1.28 -9.80 -10.51
CA GLY A 95 1.48 -11.14 -11.04
C GLY A 95 1.48 -11.18 -12.56
N ASN A 96 1.32 -12.38 -13.13
CA ASN A 96 1.17 -12.55 -14.58
C ASN A 96 -0.15 -11.94 -15.03
N ARG A 97 -0.07 -10.87 -15.84
CA ARG A 97 -1.25 -10.12 -16.26
C ARG A 97 -1.82 -10.69 -17.55
N ILE A 98 -3.14 -10.85 -17.58
CA ILE A 98 -3.90 -11.16 -18.79
C ILE A 98 -4.96 -10.09 -19.04
N LEU A 99 -5.05 -9.61 -20.28
CA LEU A 99 -6.11 -8.71 -20.73
C LEU A 99 -7.21 -9.54 -21.39
N VAL A 100 -8.40 -9.47 -20.81
CA VAL A 100 -9.60 -10.16 -21.26
C VAL A 100 -10.57 -9.13 -21.82
N LYS A 101 -10.89 -9.19 -23.12
CA LYS A 101 -11.91 -8.34 -23.76
C LYS A 101 -13.12 -9.17 -24.15
N VAL A 102 -14.29 -8.76 -23.71
CA VAL A 102 -15.55 -9.43 -24.07
C VAL A 102 -16.13 -8.74 -25.31
N LEU A 103 -16.16 -9.49 -26.42
CA LEU A 103 -16.55 -8.95 -27.73
C LEU A 103 -18.05 -9.12 -27.98
N THR A 104 -18.60 -10.28 -27.64
CA THR A 104 -20.00 -10.63 -27.94
C THR A 104 -20.53 -11.61 -26.91
N LEU A 105 -21.79 -11.41 -26.51
CA LEU A 105 -22.59 -12.36 -25.73
C LEU A 105 -23.99 -12.36 -26.33
N LYS A 106 -24.40 -13.46 -26.95
CA LYS A 106 -25.71 -13.63 -27.59
C LYS A 106 -26.23 -15.04 -27.35
N PHE A 107 -27.54 -15.21 -27.36
CA PHE A 107 -28.20 -16.53 -27.39
C PHE A 107 -28.93 -16.68 -28.74
N GLU A 108 -29.41 -17.89 -29.06
CA GLU A 108 -30.14 -18.13 -30.32
C GLU A 108 -31.39 -17.24 -30.47
N ILE A 109 -32.00 -16.85 -29.36
CA ILE A 109 -33.06 -15.84 -29.31
C ILE A 109 -32.62 -14.65 -28.45
N GLU A 110 -32.95 -13.44 -28.88
CA GLU A 110 -32.70 -12.19 -28.15
C GLU A 110 -34.04 -11.56 -27.73
N ILE A 111 -34.51 -11.89 -26.52
CA ILE A 111 -35.81 -11.43 -26.00
C ILE A 111 -35.70 -10.47 -24.81
N GLU A 112 -34.60 -10.48 -24.06
CA GLU A 112 -34.46 -9.73 -22.80
C GLU A 112 -33.00 -9.34 -22.51
N PRO A 113 -32.75 -8.36 -21.61
CA PRO A 113 -31.40 -7.99 -21.19
C PRO A 113 -30.72 -9.10 -20.37
N LEU A 114 -29.43 -9.33 -20.65
CA LEU A 114 -28.58 -10.30 -19.95
C LEU A 114 -27.36 -9.59 -19.35
N PHE A 115 -26.93 -10.03 -18.17
CA PHE A 115 -25.82 -9.42 -17.43
C PHE A 115 -24.75 -10.46 -17.18
N ALA A 116 -23.49 -10.12 -17.52
CA ALA A 116 -22.37 -11.02 -17.33
C ALA A 116 -21.43 -10.52 -16.22
N SER A 117 -21.00 -11.46 -15.38
CA SER A 117 -19.89 -11.28 -14.44
C SER A 117 -18.83 -12.34 -14.66
N ILE A 118 -17.57 -11.93 -14.60
CA ILE A 118 -16.41 -12.79 -14.90
C ILE A 118 -15.45 -12.74 -13.71
N ALA A 119 -14.99 -13.91 -13.26
CA ALA A 119 -13.95 -14.00 -12.23
C ALA A 119 -13.06 -15.24 -12.44
N LEU A 120 -11.89 -15.22 -11.81
CA LEU A 120 -10.93 -16.33 -11.82
C LEU A 120 -11.14 -17.24 -10.61
N TYR A 121 -11.08 -18.54 -10.88
CA TYR A 121 -11.20 -19.61 -9.89
C TYR A 121 -10.06 -20.60 -10.05
N ASP A 122 -9.35 -20.90 -8.96
CA ASP A 122 -8.38 -21.99 -8.90
C ASP A 122 -9.07 -23.24 -8.35
N VAL A 123 -9.22 -24.26 -9.21
CA VAL A 123 -9.93 -25.51 -8.88
C VAL A 123 -9.10 -26.39 -7.96
N LYS A 124 -7.77 -26.33 -8.05
CA LYS A 124 -6.87 -27.13 -7.22
C LYS A 124 -6.89 -26.65 -5.78
N GLU A 125 -6.81 -25.34 -5.59
CA GLU A 125 -6.82 -24.70 -4.25
C GLU A 125 -8.25 -24.45 -3.73
N ARG A 126 -9.29 -24.72 -4.55
CA ARG A 126 -10.71 -24.45 -4.26
C ARG A 126 -10.95 -23.00 -3.78
N LYS A 127 -10.32 -22.04 -4.46
CA LYS A 127 -10.36 -20.62 -4.10
C LYS A 127 -10.74 -19.75 -5.29
N LYS A 128 -11.58 -18.75 -5.05
CA LYS A 128 -11.80 -17.64 -5.98
C LYS A 128 -10.63 -16.68 -5.86
N ILE A 129 -9.91 -16.42 -6.95
CA ILE A 129 -8.62 -15.72 -6.94
C ILE A 129 -8.69 -14.30 -7.53
N SER A 130 -9.87 -13.82 -7.89
CA SER A 130 -10.09 -12.44 -8.34
C SER A 130 -11.44 -11.90 -7.89
N GLU A 131 -11.59 -10.59 -7.85
CA GLU A 131 -12.91 -9.95 -7.77
C GLU A 131 -13.71 -10.15 -9.07
N ASN A 132 -15.00 -9.81 -9.02
CA ASN A 132 -15.91 -9.88 -10.16
C ASN A 132 -15.71 -8.70 -11.12
N PHE A 133 -15.47 -9.02 -12.40
CA PHE A 133 -15.61 -8.08 -13.49
C PHE A 133 -17.03 -8.13 -14.08
N HIS A 134 -17.80 -7.06 -13.89
CA HIS A 134 -19.12 -6.90 -14.50
C HIS A 134 -19.01 -6.22 -15.87
N CYS A 135 -19.62 -6.81 -16.90
CA CYS A 135 -19.66 -6.22 -18.24
C CYS A 135 -21.09 -6.20 -18.80
N ASP A 136 -21.38 -5.20 -19.62
CA ASP A 136 -22.68 -5.03 -20.29
C ASP A 136 -22.51 -4.99 -21.82
N LEU A 137 -23.17 -5.95 -22.47
CA LEU A 137 -23.18 -6.16 -23.91
C LEU A 137 -24.58 -5.97 -24.51
N ASN A 138 -25.57 -5.55 -23.71
CA ASN A 138 -26.93 -5.33 -24.16
C ASN A 138 -26.99 -4.25 -25.26
N SER A 139 -27.89 -4.46 -26.22
CA SER A 139 -28.25 -3.48 -27.24
C SER A 139 -28.98 -2.29 -26.62
N ASP A 140 -29.01 -1.16 -27.33
CA ASP A 140 -29.69 0.03 -26.82
C ASP A 140 -31.22 -0.17 -26.67
N GLN A 141 -31.79 -1.13 -27.41
CA GLN A 141 -33.17 -1.58 -27.22
C GLN A 141 -33.38 -2.17 -25.81
N PHE A 142 -32.56 -3.14 -25.39
CA PHE A 142 -32.72 -3.77 -24.08
C PHE A 142 -32.32 -2.86 -22.93
N LYS A 143 -31.38 -1.94 -23.14
CA LYS A 143 -31.14 -0.84 -22.19
C LYS A 143 -32.36 0.05 -22.03
N GLY A 144 -33.12 0.27 -23.11
CA GLY A 144 -34.40 0.97 -23.10
C GLY A 144 -35.41 0.34 -22.14
N PHE A 145 -35.47 -0.99 -22.06
CA PHE A 145 -36.37 -1.72 -21.15
C PHE A 145 -36.09 -1.44 -19.67
N LEU A 146 -34.87 -1.00 -19.33
CA LEU A 146 -34.43 -0.78 -17.95
C LEU A 146 -34.27 0.70 -17.60
N ARG A 147 -34.64 1.62 -18.49
CA ARG A 147 -34.42 3.07 -18.32
C ARG A 147 -35.02 3.62 -17.02
N ALA A 148 -36.14 3.06 -16.55
CA ALA A 148 -36.76 3.43 -15.28
C ALA A 148 -35.94 3.04 -14.03
N HIS A 149 -35.07 2.03 -14.15
CA HIS A 149 -34.27 1.47 -13.04
C HIS A 149 -32.80 1.89 -13.10
N THR A 150 -32.35 2.46 -14.21
CA THR A 150 -30.97 2.92 -14.42
C THR A 150 -30.97 4.42 -14.80
N PRO A 151 -31.09 5.33 -13.81
CA PRO A 151 -31.24 6.76 -14.08
C PRO A 151 -29.96 7.41 -14.62
N SER A 152 -28.78 6.88 -14.26
CA SER A 152 -27.49 7.41 -14.68
C SER A 152 -26.49 6.29 -14.96
N VAL A 153 -25.65 6.50 -15.97
CA VAL A 153 -24.57 5.56 -16.34
C VAL A 153 -23.23 6.30 -16.26
N ALA A 154 -22.34 5.82 -15.40
CA ALA A 154 -20.98 6.36 -15.32
C ALA A 154 -20.10 5.83 -16.48
N PRO A 155 -19.21 6.64 -17.07
CA PRO A 155 -18.28 6.16 -18.10
C PRO A 155 -17.41 4.98 -17.61
N SER A 156 -17.05 5.01 -16.32
CA SER A 156 -16.26 3.97 -15.68
C SER A 156 -16.99 2.62 -15.58
N SER A 157 -18.32 2.56 -15.67
CA SER A 157 -19.11 1.32 -15.66
C SER A 157 -19.34 0.70 -17.04
N GLN A 158 -18.86 1.34 -18.12
CA GLN A 158 -19.03 0.89 -19.52
C GLN A 158 -17.90 -0.01 -20.04
N ALA A 159 -16.96 -0.38 -19.18
CA ALA A 159 -15.84 -1.25 -19.50
C ALA A 159 -16.32 -2.61 -20.04
N ARG A 160 -15.69 -3.06 -21.14
CA ARG A 160 -15.91 -4.40 -21.72
C ARG A 160 -14.66 -5.28 -21.66
N SER A 161 -13.64 -4.78 -20.98
CA SER A 161 -12.34 -5.40 -20.90
C SER A 161 -11.76 -5.21 -19.52
N ALA A 162 -11.11 -6.25 -19.05
CA ALA A 162 -10.55 -6.33 -17.72
C ALA A 162 -9.15 -6.94 -17.74
N VAL A 163 -8.33 -6.51 -16.80
CA VAL A 163 -6.96 -6.96 -16.62
C VAL A 163 -6.92 -7.77 -15.34
N PHE A 164 -6.64 -9.05 -15.45
CA PHE A 164 -6.51 -9.95 -14.31
C PHE A 164 -5.03 -10.19 -14.03
N SER A 165 -4.65 -10.15 -12.76
CA SER A 165 -3.32 -10.53 -12.29
C SER A 165 -3.37 -11.92 -11.66
N VAL A 166 -2.35 -12.75 -11.93
CA VAL A 166 -2.19 -14.07 -11.31
C VAL A 166 -0.73 -14.28 -10.88
N THR A 167 -0.50 -14.22 -9.57
CA THR A 167 0.82 -14.38 -8.94
C THR A 167 1.34 -15.80 -9.07
N TYR A 168 0.48 -16.78 -8.81
CA TYR A 168 0.82 -18.20 -8.83
C TYR A 168 0.04 -18.90 -9.95
N PRO A 169 0.53 -18.83 -11.21
CA PRO A 169 -0.15 -19.43 -12.35
C PRO A 169 -0.27 -20.95 -12.18
N SER A 170 -1.41 -21.51 -12.58
CA SER A 170 -1.71 -22.93 -12.50
C SER A 170 -2.56 -23.37 -13.68
N SER A 171 -2.36 -24.62 -14.13
CA SER A 171 -3.18 -25.25 -15.17
C SER A 171 -4.65 -25.43 -14.75
N ASP A 172 -4.93 -25.30 -13.45
CA ASP A 172 -6.24 -25.45 -12.80
C ASP A 172 -7.04 -24.14 -12.68
N ILE A 173 -6.56 -23.06 -13.28
CA ILE A 173 -7.24 -21.77 -13.25
C ILE A 173 -8.26 -21.68 -14.39
N TYR A 174 -9.50 -21.36 -14.01
CA TYR A 174 -10.61 -21.14 -14.93
C TYR A 174 -11.13 -19.71 -14.82
N LEU A 175 -11.41 -19.12 -15.98
CA LEU A 175 -12.22 -17.92 -16.10
C LEU A 175 -13.69 -18.36 -16.16
N VAL A 176 -14.46 -18.05 -15.12
CA VAL A 176 -15.87 -18.42 -15.03
C VAL A 176 -16.73 -17.20 -15.37
N VAL A 177 -17.61 -17.36 -16.36
CA VAL A 177 -18.60 -16.36 -16.76
C VAL A 177 -19.95 -16.78 -16.19
N LYS A 178 -20.52 -15.96 -15.30
CA LYS A 178 -21.89 -16.13 -14.77
C LYS A 178 -22.83 -15.14 -15.46
N ILE A 179 -24.02 -15.59 -15.84
CA ILE A 179 -25.05 -14.83 -16.54
C ILE A 179 -26.29 -14.73 -15.66
N GLU A 180 -26.78 -13.50 -15.50
CA GLU A 180 -28.03 -13.17 -14.82
C GLU A 180 -29.02 -12.55 -15.81
N LYS A 181 -30.31 -12.66 -15.49
CA LYS A 181 -31.39 -11.95 -16.20
C LYS A 181 -32.33 -11.25 -15.22
N VAL A 182 -33.31 -10.50 -15.73
CA VAL A 182 -34.35 -9.88 -14.89
C VAL A 182 -35.21 -10.95 -14.24
N LEU A 183 -35.60 -10.77 -12.98
CA LEU A 183 -36.49 -11.69 -12.29
C LEU A 183 -37.82 -11.85 -13.06
N GLN A 184 -38.22 -13.10 -13.30
CA GLN A 184 -39.48 -13.47 -13.95
C GLN A 184 -40.23 -14.54 -13.15
N GLN A 185 -41.49 -14.76 -13.51
CA GLN A 185 -42.31 -15.82 -12.92
C GLN A 185 -41.98 -17.18 -13.57
N GLY A 186 -41.37 -18.09 -12.81
CA GLY A 186 -41.05 -19.45 -13.25
C GLY A 186 -39.74 -19.94 -12.64
N GLU A 187 -39.54 -21.26 -12.60
CA GLU A 187 -38.23 -21.79 -12.21
C GLU A 187 -37.17 -21.43 -13.26
N ILE A 188 -35.88 -21.49 -12.89
CA ILE A 188 -34.78 -21.20 -13.83
C ILE A 188 -34.86 -22.13 -15.06
N GLY A 189 -35.31 -23.38 -14.85
CA GLY A 189 -35.61 -24.34 -15.93
C GLY A 189 -36.62 -23.80 -16.95
N ASP A 190 -37.82 -23.47 -16.48
CA ASP A 190 -38.90 -22.97 -17.32
C ASP A 190 -38.51 -21.70 -18.07
N CYS A 191 -37.74 -20.83 -17.41
CA CYS A 191 -37.24 -19.58 -17.98
C CYS A 191 -36.15 -19.78 -19.04
N ALA A 192 -35.44 -20.93 -19.01
CA ALA A 192 -34.38 -21.27 -19.95
C ALA A 192 -34.89 -22.08 -21.15
N ASP A 193 -36.01 -22.80 -21.01
CA ASP A 193 -36.58 -23.65 -22.06
C ASP A 193 -36.79 -22.93 -23.41
N PRO A 194 -37.28 -21.68 -23.49
CA PRO A 194 -37.39 -20.96 -24.76
C PRO A 194 -36.06 -20.83 -25.50
N TYR A 195 -34.96 -20.61 -24.77
CA TYR A 195 -33.61 -20.47 -25.33
C TYR A 195 -33.00 -21.80 -25.77
N MET A 196 -33.56 -22.92 -25.33
CA MET A 196 -33.09 -24.25 -25.69
C MET A 196 -33.84 -24.86 -26.87
N VAL A 197 -35.12 -24.48 -27.04
CA VAL A 197 -36.04 -25.13 -28.00
C VAL A 197 -36.32 -24.26 -29.22
N ILE A 198 -36.38 -22.93 -29.07
CA ILE A 198 -36.82 -22.02 -30.14
C ILE A 198 -35.60 -21.53 -30.92
N LYS A 199 -35.67 -21.63 -32.25
CA LYS A 199 -34.67 -21.08 -33.16
C LYS A 199 -35.27 -19.94 -33.98
N GLU A 200 -34.50 -18.87 -34.18
CA GLU A 200 -34.90 -17.74 -35.05
C GLU A 200 -35.17 -18.18 -36.50
N GLY A 201 -34.57 -19.29 -36.96
CA GLY A 201 -34.74 -19.82 -38.31
C GLY A 201 -36.05 -20.58 -38.58
N ASP A 202 -36.84 -20.91 -37.55
CA ASP A 202 -38.02 -21.79 -37.66
C ASP A 202 -39.30 -21.06 -38.12
N GLY A 203 -39.32 -20.50 -39.34
CA GLY A 203 -40.53 -20.01 -40.00
C GLY A 203 -41.39 -18.95 -39.25
N GLY A 204 -42.58 -18.65 -39.79
CA GLY A 204 -43.42 -17.54 -39.29
C GLY A 204 -44.02 -17.73 -37.88
N LYS A 205 -44.36 -18.97 -37.49
CA LYS A 205 -44.97 -19.26 -36.17
C LYS A 205 -43.98 -19.09 -35.01
N SER A 206 -42.69 -19.37 -35.22
CA SER A 206 -41.63 -19.15 -34.22
C SER A 206 -41.44 -17.65 -33.95
N LYS A 207 -41.44 -16.84 -35.01
CA LYS A 207 -41.29 -15.38 -34.92
C LYS A 207 -42.36 -14.71 -34.05
N GLU A 208 -43.64 -15.08 -34.23
CA GLU A 208 -44.74 -14.56 -33.41
C GLU A 208 -44.60 -14.96 -31.93
N LYS A 209 -44.09 -16.17 -31.66
CA LYS A 209 -43.82 -16.63 -30.29
C LYS A 209 -42.68 -15.86 -29.63
N ILE A 210 -41.60 -15.58 -30.36
CA ILE A 210 -40.47 -14.77 -29.91
C ILE A 210 -40.94 -13.35 -29.57
N GLU A 211 -41.79 -12.74 -30.40
CA GLU A 211 -42.33 -11.41 -30.16
C GLU A 211 -43.21 -11.34 -28.91
N LYS A 212 -44.07 -12.36 -28.69
CA LYS A 212 -44.86 -12.49 -27.45
C LYS A 212 -43.97 -12.61 -26.20
N LEU A 213 -42.91 -13.42 -26.27
CA LEU A 213 -41.94 -13.56 -25.18
C LEU A 213 -41.20 -12.26 -24.91
N LYS A 214 -40.84 -11.51 -25.95
CA LYS A 214 -40.17 -10.21 -25.83
C LYS A 214 -41.06 -9.15 -25.18
N LEU A 215 -42.34 -9.07 -25.57
CA LEU A 215 -43.32 -8.18 -24.92
C LEU A 215 -43.54 -8.56 -23.44
N GLN A 216 -43.58 -9.86 -23.14
CA GLN A 216 -43.67 -10.34 -21.77
C GLN A 216 -42.42 -9.95 -20.95
N ALA A 217 -41.23 -10.14 -21.52
CA ALA A 217 -39.97 -9.77 -20.90
C ALA A 217 -39.88 -8.25 -20.66
N GLU A 218 -40.34 -7.43 -21.60
CA GLU A 218 -40.40 -5.98 -21.44
C GLU A 218 -41.28 -5.57 -20.25
N SER A 219 -42.47 -6.17 -20.11
CA SER A 219 -43.36 -5.94 -18.95
C SER A 219 -42.68 -6.27 -17.62
N PHE A 220 -41.94 -7.39 -17.56
CA PHE A 220 -41.13 -7.72 -16.38
C PHE A 220 -39.97 -6.75 -16.17
N CYS A 221 -39.28 -6.29 -17.22
CA CYS A 221 -38.20 -5.31 -17.09
C CYS A 221 -38.70 -3.97 -16.53
N GLN A 222 -39.88 -3.51 -16.97
CA GLN A 222 -40.46 -2.27 -16.46
C GLN A 222 -40.81 -2.37 -14.97
N ARG A 223 -41.34 -3.51 -14.51
CA ARG A 223 -41.82 -3.68 -13.13
C ARG A 223 -40.76 -4.22 -12.15
N LEU A 224 -39.94 -5.16 -12.59
CA LEU A 224 -38.97 -5.92 -11.78
C LEU A 224 -37.52 -5.71 -12.24
N GLY A 225 -37.24 -4.74 -13.12
CA GLY A 225 -35.92 -4.50 -13.70
C GLY A 225 -34.79 -4.22 -12.71
N LYS A 226 -35.13 -3.90 -11.45
CA LYS A 226 -34.21 -3.77 -10.31
C LYS A 226 -33.66 -5.11 -9.81
N TYR A 227 -34.42 -6.20 -9.94
CA TYR A 227 -34.05 -7.51 -9.41
C TYR A 227 -33.54 -8.44 -10.51
N ARG A 228 -32.57 -9.26 -10.13
CA ARG A 228 -31.95 -10.26 -11.00
C ARG A 228 -32.32 -11.67 -10.54
N MET A 229 -32.23 -12.62 -11.46
CA MET A 229 -32.25 -14.04 -11.15
C MET A 229 -31.09 -14.74 -11.88
N PRO A 230 -30.50 -15.79 -11.29
CA PRO A 230 -29.47 -16.58 -11.96
C PRO A 230 -30.01 -17.24 -13.23
N PHE A 231 -29.18 -17.36 -14.27
CA PHE A 231 -29.62 -17.91 -15.56
C PHE A 231 -28.69 -19.01 -16.10
N ALA A 232 -27.43 -18.69 -16.33
CA ALA A 232 -26.48 -19.61 -16.96
C ALA A 232 -25.04 -19.30 -16.57
N TRP A 233 -24.12 -20.21 -16.85
CA TRP A 233 -22.69 -19.98 -16.64
C TRP A 233 -21.83 -20.77 -17.63
N ALA A 234 -20.57 -20.37 -17.82
CA ALA A 234 -19.62 -21.04 -18.69
C ALA A 234 -18.19 -20.99 -18.12
N PRO A 235 -17.46 -22.12 -18.08
CA PRO A 235 -16.05 -22.15 -17.71
C PRO A 235 -15.14 -22.03 -18.94
N ILE A 236 -14.07 -21.26 -18.82
CA ILE A 236 -13.03 -21.13 -19.84
C ILE A 236 -11.68 -21.48 -19.18
N SER A 237 -11.04 -22.54 -19.66
CA SER A 237 -9.72 -22.96 -19.16
C SER A 237 -8.64 -21.99 -19.64
N LEU A 238 -7.76 -21.57 -18.74
CA LEU A 238 -6.63 -20.68 -19.03
C LEU A 238 -5.28 -21.40 -19.13
N THR A 239 -5.28 -22.73 -19.20
CA THR A 239 -4.07 -23.56 -19.18
C THR A 239 -3.06 -23.14 -20.26
N SER A 240 -3.50 -22.77 -21.46
CA SER A 240 -2.61 -22.36 -22.56
C SER A 240 -1.89 -21.03 -22.34
N PHE A 241 -2.40 -20.16 -21.47
CA PHE A 241 -1.81 -18.83 -21.23
C PHE A 241 -0.78 -18.85 -20.11
N PHE A 242 -0.96 -19.73 -19.12
CA PHE A 242 -0.09 -19.82 -17.96
C PHE A 242 1.04 -20.85 -18.09
N ASN A 243 0.91 -21.82 -19.01
CA ASN A 243 1.96 -22.82 -19.26
C ASN A 243 3.19 -22.26 -20.00
N VAL A 244 3.08 -21.11 -20.68
CA VAL A 244 4.20 -20.51 -21.41
C VAL A 244 5.11 -19.71 -20.47
N SER A 245 4.55 -19.06 -19.44
CA SER A 245 5.31 -18.24 -18.49
C SER A 245 6.15 -19.03 -17.48
N THR A 246 5.87 -20.33 -17.28
CA THR A 246 6.64 -21.17 -16.34
C THR A 246 7.98 -21.62 -16.91
N LEU A 247 8.13 -21.71 -18.24
CA LEU A 247 9.41 -22.11 -18.85
C LEU A 247 10.49 -21.02 -18.77
N ASP A 248 10.10 -19.74 -18.70
CA ASP A 248 11.04 -18.62 -18.62
C ASP A 248 11.58 -18.37 -17.19
N ARG A 249 10.99 -18.99 -16.15
CA ARG A 249 11.47 -18.89 -14.75
C ARG A 249 12.22 -20.13 -14.24
N GLU A 250 12.23 -21.25 -14.95
CA GLU A 250 12.84 -22.51 -14.48
C GLU A 250 14.30 -22.75 -14.94
N VAL A 251 15.02 -21.74 -15.46
CA VAL A 251 16.44 -21.91 -15.90
C VAL A 251 17.48 -21.57 -14.82
N THR A 252 17.08 -21.41 -13.56
CA THR A 252 18.04 -21.31 -12.44
C THR A 252 17.59 -22.19 -11.29
N ASP A 253 17.73 -23.51 -11.43
CA ASP A 253 18.02 -24.42 -10.31
C ASP A 253 18.18 -25.85 -10.83
N VAL A 254 19.43 -26.28 -11.06
CA VAL A 254 19.78 -27.69 -11.04
C VAL A 254 21.08 -27.85 -10.26
N GLU A 255 20.94 -28.23 -8.98
CA GLU A 255 22.05 -28.70 -8.15
C GLU A 255 22.61 -30.02 -8.69
N SER A 256 23.94 -30.12 -8.63
CA SER A 256 24.75 -31.21 -9.16
C SER A 256 24.76 -32.42 -8.22
N MET A 257 24.46 -33.61 -8.75
CA MET A 257 24.60 -34.88 -8.05
C MET A 257 25.92 -35.57 -8.43
N VAL A 258 26.58 -36.14 -7.42
CA VAL A 258 27.96 -36.65 -7.40
C VAL A 258 28.18 -37.91 -8.26
N GLY A 259 29.30 -37.95 -9.00
CA GLY A 259 29.84 -39.16 -9.64
C GLY A 259 31.33 -39.03 -10.00
N ARG A 260 32.18 -39.89 -9.41
CA ARG A 260 33.65 -40.01 -9.63
C ARG A 260 34.00 -40.58 -11.01
N SER A 261 35.04 -40.07 -11.68
CA SER A 261 36.29 -40.81 -12.06
C SER A 261 37.13 -40.14 -13.18
N SER A 262 38.45 -40.13 -12.96
CA SER A 262 39.58 -40.38 -13.89
C SER A 262 39.90 -39.47 -15.11
N LEU A 263 41.08 -38.82 -14.99
CA LEU A 263 42.22 -38.73 -15.95
C LEU A 263 42.06 -38.02 -17.32
N GLY A 264 42.81 -36.92 -17.49
CA GLY A 264 43.68 -36.72 -18.66
C GLY A 264 43.28 -35.70 -19.74
N GLU A 265 44.14 -34.66 -19.87
CA GLU A 265 44.47 -33.87 -21.07
C GLU A 265 43.66 -32.63 -21.50
N ARG A 266 44.34 -31.48 -21.31
CA ARG A 266 44.47 -30.28 -22.17
C ARG A 266 43.48 -30.13 -23.34
N ARG A 267 42.69 -29.05 -23.30
CA ARG A 267 42.72 -27.94 -24.30
C ARG A 267 41.79 -26.79 -23.88
N THR A 268 42.28 -25.59 -24.19
CA THR A 268 41.70 -24.25 -24.05
C THR A 268 40.23 -24.12 -24.48
N LEU A 269 39.39 -23.52 -23.63
CA LEU A 269 38.16 -22.86 -24.03
C LEU A 269 38.01 -21.51 -23.33
N SER A 270 38.12 -20.48 -24.17
CA SER A 270 37.81 -19.08 -23.97
C SER A 270 36.31 -18.84 -23.71
N GLN A 271 36.05 -17.80 -22.91
CA GLN A 271 34.85 -16.95 -22.90
C GLN A 271 33.50 -17.60 -22.57
N SER A 272 33.04 -17.37 -21.33
CA SER A 272 31.62 -17.26 -21.00
C SER A 272 31.35 -15.96 -20.23
N ARG A 273 30.70 -15.04 -20.96
CA ARG A 273 29.61 -14.14 -20.53
C ARG A 273 29.84 -13.17 -19.37
N ARG A 274 30.15 -11.92 -19.74
CA ARG A 274 29.63 -10.72 -19.07
C ARG A 274 28.20 -10.46 -19.56
N LEU A 275 27.22 -10.41 -18.65
CA LEU A 275 25.91 -9.79 -18.88
C LEU A 275 25.96 -8.43 -18.19
N SER A 276 26.33 -7.41 -18.97
CA SER A 276 26.26 -6.00 -18.56
C SER A 276 24.84 -5.49 -18.76
N GLU A 277 24.34 -4.86 -17.71
CA GLU A 277 23.13 -4.05 -17.67
C GLU A 277 23.11 -3.05 -18.84
N ARG A 278 22.05 -3.10 -19.65
CA ARG A 278 21.70 -2.06 -20.60
C ARG A 278 20.21 -2.14 -20.91
N ALA A 279 19.40 -1.34 -20.21
CA ALA A 279 18.11 -0.86 -20.73
C ALA A 279 17.46 0.16 -19.78
N LEU A 280 17.92 1.41 -19.82
CA LEU A 280 17.04 2.57 -19.62
C LEU A 280 17.44 3.64 -20.65
N SER A 281 16.97 3.44 -21.88
CA SER A 281 16.82 4.53 -22.86
C SER A 281 15.47 4.34 -23.53
N LEU A 282 14.51 5.16 -23.10
CA LEU A 282 13.29 5.48 -23.82
C LEU A 282 13.70 6.13 -25.15
N GLU A 283 13.74 5.34 -26.21
CA GLU A 283 13.65 5.82 -27.60
C GLU A 283 12.72 4.87 -28.34
N GLU A 284 11.70 5.49 -28.94
CA GLU A 284 10.68 4.94 -29.80
C GLU A 284 11.31 4.26 -31.02
N ASN A 285 11.26 2.93 -31.09
CA ASN A 285 11.19 2.20 -32.36
C ASN A 285 10.78 0.74 -32.12
N GLY A 286 9.68 0.35 -32.78
CA GLY A 286 9.00 -0.91 -32.57
C GLY A 286 9.84 -2.13 -32.93
N VAL A 287 10.06 -2.98 -31.93
CA VAL A 287 10.31 -4.41 -32.14
C VAL A 287 9.12 -5.14 -31.50
N GLY A 288 8.14 -5.48 -32.35
CA GLY A 288 6.96 -6.21 -31.95
C GLY A 288 7.33 -7.60 -31.42
N SER A 289 7.26 -7.77 -30.10
CA SER A 289 6.88 -9.07 -29.55
C SER A 289 5.52 -9.40 -30.16
N ASN A 290 5.44 -10.46 -30.96
CA ASN A 290 4.19 -10.95 -31.51
C ASN A 290 3.31 -11.50 -30.36
N TYR A 291 2.65 -10.61 -29.62
CA TYR A 291 1.65 -10.95 -28.61
C TYR A 291 0.50 -11.66 -29.32
N LYS A 292 0.52 -13.00 -29.32
CA LYS A 292 -0.49 -13.82 -29.97
C LYS A 292 -1.82 -13.70 -29.24
N THR A 293 -2.57 -12.67 -29.63
CA THR A 293 -3.94 -12.43 -29.20
C THR A 293 -4.79 -13.64 -29.60
N THR A 294 -5.36 -14.32 -28.61
CA THR A 294 -6.13 -15.54 -28.83
C THR A 294 -7.61 -15.22 -28.64
N THR A 295 -8.40 -15.40 -29.70
CA THR A 295 -9.85 -15.30 -29.61
C THR A 295 -10.43 -16.66 -29.23
N MET A 296 -11.13 -16.71 -28.10
CA MET A 296 -11.86 -17.88 -27.64
C MET A 296 -13.36 -17.71 -27.93
N THR A 297 -13.98 -18.79 -28.40
CA THR A 297 -15.41 -18.83 -28.70
C THR A 297 -16.06 -19.95 -27.90
N VAL A 298 -17.05 -19.61 -27.09
CA VAL A 298 -17.88 -20.55 -26.33
C VAL A 298 -19.27 -20.57 -26.95
N ASN A 299 -19.70 -21.74 -27.41
CA ASN A 299 -20.96 -21.91 -28.15
C ASN A 299 -22.12 -22.47 -27.31
N SER A 300 -21.88 -22.69 -26.01
CA SER A 300 -22.83 -23.37 -25.14
C SER A 300 -22.59 -22.95 -23.70
N PHE A 301 -23.68 -22.69 -22.99
CA PHE A 301 -23.67 -22.32 -21.58
C PHE A 301 -24.36 -23.39 -20.76
N PHE A 302 -23.86 -23.65 -19.56
CA PHE A 302 -24.55 -24.52 -18.62
C PHE A 302 -25.72 -23.76 -18.00
N LYS A 303 -26.91 -24.38 -18.00
CA LYS A 303 -28.06 -23.85 -17.29
C LYS A 303 -27.75 -23.80 -15.79
N GLN A 304 -28.07 -22.69 -15.13
CA GLN A 304 -27.91 -22.59 -13.68
C GLN A 304 -28.99 -23.40 -12.96
N GLU A 305 -28.61 -24.10 -11.90
CA GLU A 305 -29.52 -24.82 -10.99
C GLU A 305 -29.71 -23.99 -9.71
N GLY A 306 -30.95 -23.80 -9.29
CA GLY A 306 -31.30 -22.89 -8.18
C GLY A 306 -30.95 -23.39 -6.80
N ASP A 307 -30.70 -24.69 -6.67
CA ASP A 307 -30.25 -25.40 -5.46
C ASP A 307 -28.72 -25.56 -5.39
N ARG A 308 -27.98 -25.12 -6.42
CA ARG A 308 -26.52 -25.30 -6.54
C ARG A 308 -25.81 -23.99 -6.90
N LEU A 309 -25.98 -22.99 -6.04
CA LEU A 309 -25.44 -21.64 -6.24
C LEU A 309 -24.16 -21.39 -5.46
N SER A 310 -23.79 -22.27 -4.53
CA SER A 310 -22.61 -22.08 -3.69
C SER A 310 -21.31 -22.20 -4.49
N ASP A 311 -20.27 -21.52 -4.04
CA ASP A 311 -18.94 -21.66 -4.64
C ASP A 311 -18.41 -23.11 -4.49
N GLU A 312 -18.80 -23.84 -3.43
CA GLU A 312 -18.46 -25.25 -3.26
C GLU A 312 -19.02 -26.12 -4.39
N ASP A 313 -20.28 -25.90 -4.76
CA ASP A 313 -20.92 -26.59 -5.89
C ASP A 313 -20.19 -26.26 -7.19
N LEU A 314 -19.86 -24.98 -7.41
CA LEU A 314 -19.13 -24.54 -8.59
C LEU A 314 -17.76 -25.24 -8.69
N PHE A 315 -16.99 -25.32 -7.60
CA PHE A 315 -15.70 -26.03 -7.61
C PHE A 315 -15.87 -27.52 -7.93
N LYS A 316 -16.92 -28.15 -7.40
CA LYS A 316 -17.23 -29.55 -7.73
C LYS A 316 -17.54 -29.70 -9.22
N PHE A 317 -18.34 -28.81 -9.79
CA PHE A 317 -18.63 -28.79 -11.23
C PHE A 317 -17.38 -28.57 -12.08
N LEU A 318 -16.49 -27.65 -11.70
CA LEU A 318 -15.26 -27.38 -12.44
C LEU A 318 -14.27 -28.56 -12.38
N ALA A 319 -14.13 -29.20 -11.22
CA ALA A 319 -13.30 -30.40 -11.06
C ALA A 319 -13.82 -31.57 -11.91
N ASP A 320 -15.14 -31.74 -11.93
CA ASP A 320 -15.84 -32.72 -12.74
C ASP A 320 -15.71 -32.42 -14.25
N TYR A 321 -15.85 -31.15 -14.64
CA TYR A 321 -15.62 -30.66 -16.01
C TYR A 321 -14.20 -30.93 -16.50
N LYS A 322 -13.18 -30.74 -15.64
CA LYS A 322 -11.78 -31.06 -15.95
C LYS A 322 -11.56 -32.56 -16.20
N ARG A 323 -12.22 -33.42 -15.41
CA ARG A 323 -11.99 -34.88 -15.45
C ARG A 323 -12.78 -35.61 -16.53
N SER A 324 -13.96 -35.11 -16.91
CA SER A 324 -14.90 -35.91 -17.71
C SER A 324 -15.69 -35.11 -18.75
N SER A 325 -15.51 -35.50 -20.02
CA SER A 325 -16.37 -35.09 -21.13
C SER A 325 -17.82 -35.63 -20.99
N SER A 326 -18.10 -36.54 -20.05
CA SER A 326 -19.46 -37.04 -19.81
C SER A 326 -20.35 -36.06 -19.06
N LEU A 327 -19.79 -35.12 -18.26
CA LEU A 327 -20.62 -34.09 -17.62
C LEU A 327 -21.19 -33.09 -18.60
N GLN A 328 -20.47 -32.81 -19.70
CA GLN A 328 -21.00 -32.05 -20.84
C GLN A 328 -22.28 -32.68 -21.41
N ARG A 329 -22.49 -34.00 -21.23
CA ARG A 329 -23.70 -34.72 -21.65
C ARG A 329 -24.81 -34.76 -20.60
N ARG A 330 -24.52 -34.55 -19.31
CA ARG A 330 -25.51 -34.65 -18.21
C ARG A 330 -26.12 -33.29 -17.83
N VAL A 331 -25.35 -32.21 -17.91
CA VAL A 331 -25.85 -30.87 -17.57
C VAL A 331 -26.55 -30.28 -18.80
N LYS A 332 -27.80 -29.85 -18.62
CA LYS A 332 -28.57 -29.20 -19.69
C LYS A 332 -27.87 -27.92 -20.12
N SER A 333 -27.61 -27.81 -21.43
CA SER A 333 -26.86 -26.70 -21.99
C SER A 333 -27.76 -25.80 -22.84
N ILE A 334 -27.55 -24.49 -22.76
CA ILE A 334 -28.26 -23.47 -23.54
C ILE A 334 -27.37 -23.04 -24.70
N PRO A 335 -27.82 -23.15 -25.96
CA PRO A 335 -27.05 -22.71 -27.12
C PRO A 335 -26.91 -21.18 -27.13
N GLY A 336 -25.70 -20.70 -27.40
CA GLY A 336 -25.41 -19.28 -27.48
C GLY A 336 -23.99 -19.02 -27.96
N LEU A 337 -23.58 -17.77 -28.03
CA LEU A 337 -22.27 -17.36 -28.52
C LEU A 337 -21.65 -16.34 -27.56
N LEU A 338 -20.53 -16.74 -26.95
CA LEU A 338 -19.63 -15.85 -26.23
C LEU A 338 -18.29 -15.80 -26.95
N ARG A 339 -17.89 -14.60 -27.39
CA ARG A 339 -16.57 -14.34 -27.99
C ARG A 339 -15.75 -13.47 -27.06
N ILE A 340 -14.60 -13.97 -26.64
CA ILE A 340 -13.65 -13.28 -25.77
C ILE A 340 -12.28 -13.28 -26.43
N GLU A 341 -11.56 -12.17 -26.31
CA GLU A 341 -10.18 -12.03 -26.72
C GLU A 341 -9.29 -12.00 -25.47
N ILE A 342 -8.31 -12.90 -25.41
CA ILE A 342 -7.35 -12.99 -24.31
C ILE A 342 -5.94 -12.73 -24.87
N SER A 343 -5.22 -11.83 -24.23
CA SER A 343 -3.85 -11.44 -24.55
C SER A 343 -3.05 -11.23 -23.26
N LEU A 344 -1.72 -11.22 -23.36
CA LEU A 344 -0.87 -10.82 -22.23
C LEU A 344 -1.10 -9.33 -21.93
N GLY A 345 -1.29 -9.00 -20.66
CA GLY A 345 -1.51 -7.63 -20.22
C GLY A 345 -0.18 -6.87 -20.17
N PRO A 346 -0.01 -5.73 -20.86
CA PRO A 346 1.22 -4.95 -20.77
C PRO A 346 1.38 -4.36 -19.36
N GLU A 347 2.61 -4.00 -18.98
CA GLU A 347 2.88 -3.38 -17.66
C GLU A 347 2.14 -2.04 -17.50
N ILE A 348 2.04 -1.26 -18.57
CA ILE A 348 1.30 0.01 -18.61
C ILE A 348 0.15 -0.14 -19.60
N ILE A 349 -1.09 0.01 -19.12
CA ILE A 349 -2.30 -0.04 -19.94
C ILE A 349 -2.88 1.37 -19.98
N SER A 350 -2.84 1.99 -21.16
CA SER A 350 -3.49 3.30 -21.37
C SER A 350 -5.00 3.20 -21.11
N CYS A 351 -5.60 4.23 -20.51
CA CYS A 351 -7.04 4.25 -20.22
C CYS A 351 -7.49 3.13 -19.27
N SER A 352 -6.64 2.75 -18.30
CA SER A 352 -7.02 1.81 -17.24
C SER A 352 -7.58 2.52 -16.00
N LEU A 353 -8.47 1.83 -15.31
CA LEU A 353 -8.97 2.16 -13.98
C LEU A 353 -8.40 1.14 -13.00
N THR A 354 -7.86 1.61 -11.87
CA THR A 354 -7.43 0.75 -10.76
C THR A 354 -8.64 0.01 -10.17
N PRO A 355 -8.43 -1.02 -9.33
CA PRO A 355 -9.54 -1.67 -8.63
C PRO A 355 -10.41 -0.70 -7.82
N GLU A 356 -9.86 0.39 -7.30
CA GLU A 356 -10.58 1.45 -6.58
C GLU A 356 -11.35 2.42 -7.50
N MET A 357 -11.36 2.15 -8.81
CA MET A 357 -11.93 2.97 -9.87
C MET A 357 -11.21 4.31 -10.09
N LEU A 358 -9.90 4.37 -9.79
CA LEU A 358 -9.09 5.56 -10.03
C LEU A 358 -8.45 5.50 -11.42
N PRO A 359 -8.44 6.58 -12.20
CA PRO A 359 -7.79 6.60 -13.52
C PRO A 359 -6.27 6.55 -13.40
N VAL A 360 -5.64 5.59 -14.09
CA VAL A 360 -4.18 5.49 -14.18
C VAL A 360 -3.68 6.46 -15.25
N LYS A 361 -2.66 7.27 -14.91
CA LYS A 361 -2.07 8.25 -15.83
C LYS A 361 -1.05 7.55 -16.76
N PRO A 362 -0.99 7.89 -18.07
CA PRO A 362 -1.82 8.87 -18.77
C PRO A 362 -3.23 8.34 -19.08
N PHE A 363 -4.25 9.12 -18.68
CA PHE A 363 -5.65 8.83 -19.00
C PHE A 363 -6.09 9.81 -20.09
N PRO A 364 -6.15 9.38 -21.36
CA PRO A 364 -6.50 10.28 -22.45
C PRO A 364 -7.93 10.83 -22.24
N GLU A 365 -8.14 12.11 -22.54
CA GLU A 365 -9.47 12.75 -22.47
C GLU A 365 -10.47 12.22 -23.52
N ASN A 366 -9.98 11.38 -24.45
CA ASN A 366 -10.80 10.72 -25.46
C ASN A 366 -11.80 9.75 -24.83
N ARG A 367 -13.01 9.69 -25.39
CA ARG A 367 -14.14 8.84 -24.96
C ARG A 367 -13.93 7.33 -25.24
N THR A 368 -12.70 6.83 -25.15
CA THR A 368 -12.42 5.39 -25.24
C THR A 368 -12.94 4.68 -24.00
N ARG A 369 -13.53 3.49 -24.18
CA ARG A 369 -14.02 2.69 -23.04
C ARG A 369 -12.82 2.28 -22.18
N PRO A 370 -12.90 2.44 -20.85
CA PRO A 370 -11.78 2.10 -20.00
C PRO A 370 -11.56 0.59 -19.89
N HIS A 371 -10.31 0.22 -19.62
CA HIS A 371 -9.94 -1.10 -19.12
C HIS A 371 -10.03 -1.10 -17.59
N LYS A 372 -10.57 -2.14 -16.97
CA LYS A 372 -10.58 -2.26 -15.50
C LYS A 372 -9.51 -3.21 -15.01
N GLU A 373 -8.70 -2.77 -14.07
CA GLU A 373 -7.84 -3.67 -13.31
C GLU A 373 -8.68 -4.36 -12.25
N ILE A 374 -8.55 -5.69 -12.20
CA ILE A 374 -9.29 -6.56 -11.31
C ILE A 374 -8.36 -6.97 -10.18
N LEU A 375 -8.79 -6.71 -8.94
CA LEU A 375 -8.03 -7.11 -7.76
C LEU A 375 -7.86 -8.63 -7.70
N GLU A 376 -6.61 -9.06 -7.47
CA GLU A 376 -6.25 -10.45 -7.23
C GLU A 376 -6.44 -10.81 -5.75
N PHE A 377 -6.85 -12.05 -5.49
CA PHE A 377 -6.83 -12.69 -4.17
C PHE A 377 -5.81 -13.84 -4.20
N PRO A 378 -4.53 -13.59 -3.89
CA PRO A 378 -3.46 -14.58 -4.03
C PRO A 378 -3.75 -15.87 -3.25
N ILE A 379 -3.39 -17.03 -3.82
CA ILE A 379 -3.55 -18.34 -3.15
C ILE A 379 -2.55 -18.56 -2.01
N ARG A 380 -1.44 -17.81 -2.02
CA ARG A 380 -0.38 -17.85 -1.00
C ARG A 380 0.01 -16.42 -0.64
N GLU A 381 0.68 -16.29 0.51
CA GLU A 381 1.11 -15.00 1.05
C GLU A 381 2.08 -14.28 0.10
N VAL A 382 1.89 -12.97 -0.06
CA VAL A 382 2.74 -12.12 -0.90
C VAL A 382 3.46 -11.09 -0.03
N TYR A 383 4.78 -11.19 0.03
CA TYR A 383 5.61 -10.39 0.92
C TYR A 383 6.06 -9.06 0.29
N VAL A 384 5.11 -8.17 0.01
CA VAL A 384 5.38 -6.82 -0.53
C VAL A 384 4.68 -5.76 0.32
N PRO A 385 5.42 -4.79 0.91
CA PRO A 385 4.82 -3.74 1.72
C PRO A 385 3.76 -2.92 0.97
N HIS A 386 2.77 -2.41 1.70
CA HIS A 386 1.81 -1.48 1.14
C HIS A 386 2.49 -0.18 0.70
N THR A 387 2.38 0.13 -0.59
CA THR A 387 2.87 1.37 -1.22
C THR A 387 1.74 2.28 -1.70
N VAL A 388 0.51 1.76 -1.74
CA VAL A 388 -0.70 2.44 -2.20
C VAL A 388 -1.78 2.35 -1.11
N TYR A 389 -2.57 3.41 -0.97
CA TYR A 389 -3.74 3.41 -0.09
C TYR A 389 -4.84 2.52 -0.66
N ARG A 390 -5.24 1.49 0.10
CA ARG A 390 -6.36 0.61 -0.23
C ARG A 390 -7.20 0.38 1.02
N ASN A 391 -8.51 0.56 0.92
CA ASN A 391 -9.43 0.29 2.02
C ASN A 391 -10.76 -0.24 1.48
N LEU A 392 -10.78 -1.54 1.17
CA LEU A 392 -11.90 -2.22 0.52
C LEU A 392 -12.47 -3.30 1.44
N LEU A 393 -13.79 -3.43 1.44
CA LEU A 393 -14.53 -4.48 2.13
C LEU A 393 -15.34 -5.27 1.10
N TYR A 394 -15.23 -6.59 1.14
CA TYR A 394 -16.00 -7.52 0.33
C TYR A 394 -16.98 -8.25 1.24
N VAL A 395 -18.26 -8.18 0.88
CA VAL A 395 -19.35 -8.83 1.61
C VAL A 395 -19.97 -9.89 0.70
N TYR A 396 -20.00 -11.12 1.19
CA TYR A 396 -20.53 -12.30 0.50
C TYR A 396 -21.70 -12.87 1.30
N PRO A 397 -22.95 -12.50 0.96
CA PRO A 397 -24.12 -13.25 1.42
C PRO A 397 -23.99 -14.70 0.94
N GLN A 398 -24.13 -15.68 1.83
CA GLN A 398 -23.95 -17.09 1.49
C GLN A 398 -25.28 -17.84 1.47
N ARG A 399 -26.03 -17.81 2.58
CA ARG A 399 -27.25 -18.61 2.75
C ARG A 399 -28.23 -17.95 3.70
N LEU A 400 -29.52 -18.10 3.43
CA LEU A 400 -30.60 -17.72 4.35
C LEU A 400 -31.53 -18.91 4.59
N ASN A 401 -32.02 -19.10 5.82
CA ASN A 401 -32.92 -20.20 6.16
C ASN A 401 -34.12 -19.76 7.01
N PHE A 402 -35.33 -19.75 6.44
CA PHE A 402 -36.58 -19.38 7.14
C PHE A 402 -37.52 -20.55 7.42
N ALA A 403 -36.99 -21.76 7.61
CA ALA A 403 -37.69 -23.04 7.57
C ALA A 403 -39.08 -23.09 8.24
N ASN A 404 -39.31 -22.43 9.38
CA ASN A 404 -40.49 -22.73 10.21
C ASN A 404 -41.51 -21.61 10.52
N LYS A 405 -41.31 -20.33 10.14
CA LYS A 405 -42.28 -19.26 10.52
C LYS A 405 -42.79 -18.35 9.39
N LEU A 406 -42.05 -18.15 8.29
CA LEU A 406 -42.44 -17.25 7.19
C LEU A 406 -43.00 -18.00 5.99
N ALA A 407 -44.00 -18.88 6.21
CA ALA A 407 -44.46 -19.90 5.25
C ALA A 407 -44.81 -19.41 3.81
N SER A 408 -45.05 -18.11 3.62
CA SER A 408 -45.38 -17.50 2.33
C SER A 408 -44.20 -16.88 1.57
N ALA A 409 -43.05 -16.61 2.20
CA ALA A 409 -41.95 -15.91 1.54
C ALA A 409 -41.12 -16.89 0.71
N ARG A 410 -41.12 -16.75 -0.62
CA ARG A 410 -40.41 -17.68 -1.53
C ARG A 410 -39.57 -17.01 -2.62
N ASN A 411 -39.67 -15.69 -2.78
CA ASN A 411 -38.85 -14.92 -3.73
C ASN A 411 -38.05 -13.89 -2.92
N ILE A 412 -37.00 -14.34 -2.24
CA ILE A 412 -36.33 -13.54 -1.23
C ILE A 412 -35.12 -12.83 -1.84
N THR A 413 -35.02 -11.52 -1.61
CA THR A 413 -33.83 -10.71 -1.89
C THR A 413 -33.35 -10.02 -0.62
N ILE A 414 -32.05 -9.76 -0.56
CA ILE A 414 -31.41 -9.02 0.51
C ILE A 414 -30.98 -7.67 -0.05
N LYS A 415 -31.58 -6.61 0.47
CA LYS A 415 -31.09 -5.25 0.29
C LYS A 415 -29.93 -5.02 1.25
N ILE A 416 -28.76 -4.68 0.72
CA ILE A 416 -27.52 -4.48 1.48
C ILE A 416 -27.15 -3.00 1.39
N GLN A 417 -26.93 -2.37 2.53
CA GLN A 417 -26.55 -0.95 2.64
C GLN A 417 -25.37 -0.79 3.60
N PHE A 418 -24.50 0.16 3.31
CA PHE A 418 -23.46 0.61 4.24
C PHE A 418 -23.90 1.93 4.85
N MET A 419 -24.10 1.94 6.17
CA MET A 419 -24.74 3.04 6.89
C MET A 419 -23.70 3.79 7.74
N CYS A 420 -23.84 5.11 7.87
CA CYS A 420 -23.06 5.92 8.84
C CYS A 420 -23.88 6.37 10.07
N GLY A 421 -25.12 5.88 10.18
CA GLY A 421 -26.10 6.17 11.23
C GLY A 421 -27.36 5.32 11.00
N GLU A 422 -28.33 5.40 11.90
CA GLU A 422 -29.50 4.51 11.90
C GLU A 422 -30.66 5.00 11.01
N ASP A 423 -30.65 6.27 10.61
CA ASP A 423 -31.66 6.82 9.71
C ASP A 423 -31.43 6.36 8.26
N ALA A 424 -32.53 6.22 7.50
CA ALA A 424 -32.46 5.77 6.11
C ALA A 424 -31.62 6.70 5.20
N SER A 425 -31.55 8.00 5.54
CA SER A 425 -30.72 8.99 4.83
C SER A 425 -29.21 8.79 5.01
N ASN A 426 -28.80 7.99 6.01
CA ASN A 426 -27.40 7.75 6.34
C ASN A 426 -26.77 6.61 5.52
N ALA A 427 -27.49 6.09 4.52
CA ALA A 427 -26.94 5.16 3.55
C ALA A 427 -25.88 5.85 2.68
N MET A 428 -24.64 5.36 2.76
CA MET A 428 -23.50 5.97 2.08
C MET A 428 -23.36 5.44 0.64
N PRO A 429 -23.08 6.31 -0.35
CA PRO A 429 -22.81 5.90 -1.73
C PRO A 429 -21.38 5.35 -1.87
N VAL A 430 -21.11 4.18 -1.30
CA VAL A 430 -19.78 3.57 -1.24
C VAL A 430 -19.71 2.15 -1.78
N ILE A 431 -20.85 1.57 -2.17
CA ILE A 431 -20.91 0.25 -2.81
C ILE A 431 -20.55 0.43 -4.28
N PHE A 432 -19.62 -0.36 -4.82
CA PHE A 432 -19.25 -0.26 -6.23
C PHE A 432 -20.42 -0.70 -7.13
N GLY A 433 -20.75 0.11 -8.13
CA GLY A 433 -21.80 -0.20 -9.09
C GLY A 433 -21.40 -1.34 -10.05
N LYS A 434 -22.41 -2.09 -10.50
CA LYS A 434 -22.28 -3.06 -11.59
C LYS A 434 -22.12 -2.34 -12.96
N SER A 435 -22.03 -3.11 -14.04
CA SER A 435 -21.92 -2.55 -15.40
C SER A 435 -23.12 -1.70 -15.81
N SER A 436 -22.87 -0.67 -16.63
CA SER A 436 -23.89 0.26 -17.15
C SER A 436 -24.79 0.90 -16.08
N GLY A 437 -24.25 1.17 -14.90
CA GLY A 437 -24.93 1.89 -13.82
C GLY A 437 -24.11 3.07 -13.27
N PRO A 438 -24.55 3.66 -12.14
CA PRO A 438 -23.76 4.60 -11.37
C PRO A 438 -22.43 3.98 -10.92
N GLU A 439 -21.43 4.83 -10.67
CA GLU A 439 -20.12 4.36 -10.20
C GLU A 439 -20.19 3.82 -8.76
N PHE A 440 -20.90 4.52 -7.88
CA PHE A 440 -21.17 4.11 -6.51
C PHE A 440 -22.67 4.11 -6.21
N LEU A 441 -23.10 3.15 -5.39
CA LEU A 441 -24.47 2.89 -4.98
C LEU A 441 -24.61 3.01 -3.46
N GLN A 442 -25.80 3.38 -3.02
CA GLN A 442 -26.19 3.39 -1.60
C GLN A 442 -26.77 2.03 -1.15
N GLU A 443 -27.25 1.24 -2.11
CA GLU A 443 -27.90 -0.04 -1.87
C GLU A 443 -27.66 -0.99 -3.04
N VAL A 444 -27.60 -2.28 -2.74
CA VAL A 444 -27.54 -3.37 -3.73
C VAL A 444 -28.46 -4.51 -3.30
N TYR A 445 -28.89 -5.31 -4.26
CA TYR A 445 -29.83 -6.41 -4.06
C TYR A 445 -29.20 -7.73 -4.52
N THR A 446 -29.42 -8.78 -3.74
CA THR A 446 -29.05 -10.15 -4.15
C THR A 446 -30.00 -10.69 -5.22
N ALA A 447 -29.49 -11.58 -6.07
CA ALA A 447 -30.28 -12.31 -7.04
C ALA A 447 -31.29 -13.23 -6.33
N ILE A 448 -32.41 -13.46 -7.01
CA ILE A 448 -33.56 -14.16 -6.45
C ILE A 448 -33.70 -15.50 -7.16
N THR A 449 -33.65 -16.57 -6.39
CA THR A 449 -34.09 -17.90 -6.84
C THR A 449 -35.60 -18.01 -6.65
N TYR A 450 -36.34 -18.11 -7.75
CA TYR A 450 -37.80 -18.16 -7.73
C TYR A 450 -38.31 -19.34 -6.89
N HIS A 451 -39.32 -19.06 -6.07
CA HIS A 451 -39.99 -20.03 -5.19
C HIS A 451 -39.09 -20.76 -4.17
N ASN A 452 -37.92 -20.19 -3.84
CA ASN A 452 -37.03 -20.73 -2.83
C ASN A 452 -37.18 -20.04 -1.45
N LYS A 453 -37.44 -20.83 -0.41
CA LYS A 453 -37.57 -20.36 0.98
C LYS A 453 -36.23 -20.29 1.73
N SER A 454 -35.22 -20.99 1.24
CA SER A 454 -33.89 -21.06 1.83
C SER A 454 -32.83 -20.84 0.75
N PRO A 455 -32.73 -19.62 0.19
CA PRO A 455 -31.86 -19.34 -0.93
C PRO A 455 -30.37 -19.38 -0.52
N ASP A 456 -29.57 -19.91 -1.45
CA ASP A 456 -28.14 -19.69 -1.50
C ASP A 456 -27.84 -18.50 -2.43
N PHE A 457 -26.81 -17.75 -2.07
CA PHE A 457 -26.39 -16.53 -2.75
C PHE A 457 -24.94 -16.67 -3.22
N TYR A 458 -24.60 -15.98 -4.31
CA TYR A 458 -23.23 -15.95 -4.85
C TYR A 458 -22.68 -14.53 -5.01
N GLU A 459 -23.41 -13.53 -4.51
CA GLU A 459 -23.08 -12.13 -4.68
C GLU A 459 -21.77 -11.77 -4.00
N GLU A 460 -20.98 -10.96 -4.70
CA GLU A 460 -19.86 -10.24 -4.13
C GLU A 460 -20.24 -8.75 -4.10
N VAL A 461 -20.32 -8.18 -2.91
CA VAL A 461 -20.56 -6.76 -2.72
C VAL A 461 -19.26 -6.09 -2.31
N LYS A 462 -18.67 -5.34 -3.24
CA LYS A 462 -17.47 -4.54 -3.00
C LYS A 462 -17.85 -3.17 -2.45
N ILE A 463 -17.21 -2.76 -1.37
CA ILE A 463 -17.48 -1.52 -0.64
C ILE A 463 -16.18 -0.75 -0.43
N LYS A 464 -16.19 0.54 -0.74
CA LYS A 464 -15.09 1.47 -0.43
C LYS A 464 -15.24 1.96 1.00
N LEU A 465 -14.37 1.53 1.90
CA LEU A 465 -14.44 1.96 3.30
C LEU A 465 -14.02 3.44 3.44
N PRO A 466 -14.71 4.23 4.29
CA PRO A 466 -14.26 5.56 4.66
C PRO A 466 -12.84 5.56 5.25
N ALA A 467 -12.11 6.66 5.08
CA ALA A 467 -10.76 6.80 5.64
C ALA A 467 -10.75 6.74 7.18
N LYS A 468 -11.83 7.20 7.82
CA LYS A 468 -12.03 7.11 9.26
C LYS A 468 -13.35 6.40 9.54
N LEU A 469 -13.25 5.18 10.05
CA LEU A 469 -14.41 4.45 10.55
C LEU A 469 -14.82 4.98 11.93
N THR A 470 -16.09 4.79 12.25
CA THR A 470 -16.68 5.13 13.56
C THR A 470 -17.58 3.99 13.99
N VAL A 471 -17.92 3.94 15.27
CA VAL A 471 -18.83 2.94 15.85
C VAL A 471 -20.23 2.92 15.24
N ASN A 472 -20.66 4.02 14.61
CA ASN A 472 -21.97 4.10 13.92
C ASN A 472 -21.96 3.41 12.55
N HIS A 473 -20.77 3.13 11.99
CA HIS A 473 -20.67 2.50 10.68
C HIS A 473 -21.04 1.02 10.78
N HIS A 474 -22.04 0.60 10.00
CA HIS A 474 -22.53 -0.76 10.00
C HIS A 474 -23.10 -1.17 8.64
N LEU A 475 -23.11 -2.48 8.38
CA LEU A 475 -23.88 -3.05 7.29
C LEU A 475 -25.31 -3.28 7.75
N LEU A 476 -26.27 -2.84 6.95
CA LEU A 476 -27.69 -3.10 7.16
C LEU A 476 -28.19 -4.04 6.06
N PHE A 477 -28.82 -5.13 6.49
CA PHE A 477 -29.44 -6.13 5.65
C PHE A 477 -30.95 -6.07 5.84
N THR A 478 -31.69 -5.77 4.76
CA THR A 478 -33.15 -5.78 4.78
C THR A 478 -33.66 -6.89 3.85
N PHE A 479 -34.48 -7.78 4.40
CA PHE A 479 -34.99 -8.94 3.68
C PHE A 479 -36.37 -8.61 3.09
N TYR A 480 -36.53 -8.81 1.79
CA TYR A 480 -37.80 -8.58 1.09
C TYR A 480 -38.26 -9.84 0.36
N HIS A 481 -39.57 -10.04 0.34
CA HIS A 481 -40.24 -10.92 -0.60
C HIS A 481 -40.71 -10.12 -1.81
N ILE A 482 -40.38 -10.60 -3.02
CA ILE A 482 -40.73 -9.94 -4.28
C ILE A 482 -41.88 -10.67 -5.00
N SER A 483 -43.00 -9.98 -5.19
CA SER A 483 -44.15 -10.54 -5.91
C SER A 483 -43.95 -10.51 -7.43
N CYS A 484 -43.78 -11.69 -8.04
CA CYS A 484 -43.78 -11.83 -9.50
C CYS A 484 -45.18 -11.71 -10.11
N GLN A 485 -46.25 -11.82 -9.32
CA GLN A 485 -47.63 -11.69 -9.81
C GLN A 485 -48.06 -10.22 -9.86
N GLN A 486 -48.83 -9.85 -10.88
CA GLN A 486 -49.42 -8.52 -11.02
C GLN A 486 -50.81 -8.52 -10.37
N LYS A 487 -50.89 -8.11 -9.10
CA LYS A 487 -52.15 -7.86 -8.39
C LYS A 487 -52.37 -6.35 -8.30
N GLN A 488 -53.56 -5.87 -8.66
CA GLN A 488 -53.88 -4.44 -8.62
C GLN A 488 -53.71 -3.90 -7.19
N GLY A 489 -52.97 -2.79 -7.03
CA GLY A 489 -52.81 -2.06 -5.78
C GLY A 489 -51.84 -2.66 -4.74
N ALA A 490 -51.19 -3.79 -5.02
CA ALA A 490 -50.23 -4.41 -4.09
C ALA A 490 -48.78 -3.92 -4.34
N SER A 491 -48.05 -3.62 -3.26
CA SER A 491 -46.61 -3.37 -3.32
C SER A 491 -45.87 -4.59 -3.87
N VAL A 492 -44.88 -4.36 -4.74
CA VAL A 492 -44.01 -5.43 -5.27
C VAL A 492 -43.14 -6.03 -4.17
N GLU A 493 -42.66 -5.18 -3.24
CA GLU A 493 -41.84 -5.56 -2.09
C GLU A 493 -42.71 -5.77 -0.85
N SER A 494 -42.48 -6.87 -0.15
CA SER A 494 -43.03 -7.14 1.18
C SER A 494 -41.88 -7.38 2.15
N LEU A 495 -41.78 -6.57 3.21
CA LEU A 495 -40.72 -6.67 4.21
C LEU A 495 -40.81 -7.98 5.00
N LEU A 496 -39.69 -8.68 5.16
CA LEU A 496 -39.56 -9.92 5.95
C LEU A 496 -38.80 -9.72 7.25
N GLY A 497 -37.86 -8.77 7.29
CA GLY A 497 -37.08 -8.48 8.49
C GLY A 497 -35.78 -7.74 8.20
N TYR A 498 -34.96 -7.64 9.23
CA TYR A 498 -33.69 -6.93 9.24
C TYR A 498 -32.60 -7.74 9.94
N SER A 499 -31.36 -7.55 9.51
CA SER A 499 -30.16 -7.96 10.24
C SER A 499 -29.08 -6.92 10.01
N TRP A 500 -28.04 -6.90 10.85
CA TRP A 500 -26.98 -5.89 10.74
C TRP A 500 -25.66 -6.41 11.31
N LEU A 501 -24.57 -5.78 10.86
CA LEU A 501 -23.23 -6.04 11.34
C LEU A 501 -22.49 -4.70 11.56
N PRO A 502 -22.17 -4.31 12.80
CA PRO A 502 -21.26 -3.20 13.06
C PRO A 502 -19.91 -3.47 12.41
N ILE A 503 -19.38 -2.52 11.66
CA ILE A 503 -18.12 -2.70 10.91
C ILE A 503 -16.90 -2.38 11.77
N LEU A 504 -17.05 -1.50 12.75
CA LEU A 504 -16.02 -1.20 13.74
C LEU A 504 -16.52 -1.57 15.13
N LEU A 505 -15.88 -2.54 15.77
CA LEU A 505 -16.20 -2.95 17.13
C LEU A 505 -14.91 -3.04 17.94
N ASN A 506 -14.84 -2.36 19.10
CA ASN A 506 -13.63 -2.25 19.92
C ASN A 506 -12.39 -1.79 19.11
N GLU A 507 -12.55 -0.77 18.27
CA GLU A 507 -11.53 -0.25 17.34
C GLU A 507 -11.03 -1.26 16.27
N ARG A 508 -11.67 -2.44 16.19
CA ARG A 508 -11.34 -3.49 15.23
C ARG A 508 -12.32 -3.56 14.07
N LEU A 509 -11.77 -3.61 12.86
CA LEU A 509 -12.55 -3.89 11.65
C LEU A 509 -13.09 -5.33 11.71
N GLN A 510 -14.41 -5.47 11.56
CA GLN A 510 -15.08 -6.78 11.62
C GLN A 510 -14.96 -7.53 10.28
N THR A 511 -14.29 -8.68 10.30
CA THR A 511 -14.12 -9.59 9.16
C THR A 511 -14.24 -11.04 9.62
N GLY A 512 -14.63 -11.94 8.71
CA GLY A 512 -14.83 -13.37 8.96
C GLY A 512 -16.22 -13.84 8.54
N SER A 513 -16.57 -15.06 8.93
CA SER A 513 -17.89 -15.64 8.70
C SER A 513 -18.81 -15.37 9.89
N TYR A 514 -20.05 -14.95 9.63
CA TYR A 514 -21.06 -14.66 10.64
C TYR A 514 -22.34 -15.42 10.34
N CYS A 515 -23.04 -15.84 11.40
CA CYS A 515 -24.38 -16.42 11.33
C CYS A 515 -25.36 -15.51 12.06
N LEU A 516 -25.89 -14.51 11.35
CA LEU A 516 -26.66 -13.45 11.95
C LEU A 516 -28.13 -13.85 12.16
N PRO A 517 -28.74 -13.44 13.30
CA PRO A 517 -30.18 -13.56 13.50
C PRO A 517 -30.93 -12.46 12.72
N VAL A 518 -32.22 -12.71 12.47
CA VAL A 518 -33.09 -11.78 11.72
C VAL A 518 -34.21 -11.27 12.62
N ALA A 519 -34.33 -9.95 12.77
CA ALA A 519 -35.42 -9.28 13.46
C ALA A 519 -36.61 -9.08 12.49
N LEU A 520 -37.83 -9.41 12.92
CA LEU A 520 -39.04 -9.37 12.07
C LEU A 520 -39.72 -7.99 12.07
N GLU A 521 -39.40 -7.13 13.04
CA GLU A 521 -40.01 -5.81 13.21
C GLU A 521 -38.96 -4.70 13.11
N LYS A 522 -39.39 -3.45 13.24
CA LYS A 522 -38.50 -2.28 13.20
C LYS A 522 -37.40 -2.41 14.25
N LEU A 523 -36.17 -2.08 13.84
CA LEU A 523 -34.98 -2.13 14.70
C LEU A 523 -35.12 -1.15 15.89
N PRO A 524 -34.65 -1.54 17.09
CA PRO A 524 -34.63 -0.68 18.27
C PRO A 524 -33.60 0.45 18.10
N PRO A 525 -33.72 1.56 18.84
CA PRO A 525 -32.71 2.62 18.81
C PRO A 525 -31.36 2.11 19.31
N ASN A 526 -30.26 2.62 18.75
CA ASN A 526 -28.89 2.23 19.06
C ASN A 526 -28.57 0.75 18.76
N TYR A 527 -29.33 0.10 17.88
CA TYR A 527 -29.05 -1.27 17.45
C TYR A 527 -27.64 -1.40 16.85
N SER A 528 -27.18 -0.35 16.15
CA SER A 528 -25.90 -0.33 15.43
C SER A 528 -24.68 -0.42 16.34
N MET A 529 -24.83 -0.12 17.64
CA MET A 529 -23.77 -0.18 18.65
C MET A 529 -23.46 -1.61 19.11
N HIS A 530 -24.30 -2.58 18.75
CA HIS A 530 -24.18 -3.97 19.17
C HIS A 530 -24.28 -4.90 17.95
N SER A 531 -23.53 -6.00 17.95
CA SER A 531 -23.75 -7.08 16.98
C SER A 531 -25.15 -7.68 17.17
N ALA A 532 -25.81 -8.06 16.08
CA ALA A 532 -27.17 -8.63 16.12
C ALA A 532 -27.29 -9.87 17.04
N GLU A 533 -26.21 -10.62 17.25
CA GLU A 533 -26.13 -11.77 18.15
C GLU A 533 -26.08 -11.38 19.64
N LYS A 534 -25.52 -10.21 19.97
CA LYS A 534 -25.18 -9.77 21.33
C LYS A 534 -25.98 -8.54 21.77
N VAL A 535 -27.14 -8.32 21.16
CA VAL A 535 -28.00 -7.18 21.48
C VAL A 535 -28.54 -7.34 22.90
N PRO A 536 -28.39 -6.33 23.78
CA PRO A 536 -28.98 -6.36 25.11
C PRO A 536 -30.51 -6.47 25.06
N LEU A 537 -31.12 -7.00 26.13
CA LEU A 537 -32.58 -7.06 26.26
C LEU A 537 -33.19 -5.66 26.07
N GLN A 538 -34.09 -5.54 25.11
CA GLN A 538 -34.79 -4.29 24.80
C GLN A 538 -36.20 -4.29 25.39
N ASN A 539 -36.73 -3.09 25.66
CA ASN A 539 -38.13 -2.89 26.02
C ASN A 539 -38.77 -1.90 25.04
N PRO A 540 -39.68 -2.34 24.14
CA PRO A 540 -40.21 -3.70 23.99
C PRO A 540 -39.17 -4.70 23.42
N PRO A 541 -39.35 -6.02 23.65
CA PRO A 541 -38.42 -7.03 23.17
C PRO A 541 -38.46 -7.15 21.64
N ILE A 542 -37.29 -7.35 21.03
CA ILE A 542 -37.17 -7.58 19.59
C ILE A 542 -37.82 -8.91 19.23
N LYS A 543 -38.72 -8.90 18.24
CA LYS A 543 -39.29 -10.12 17.68
C LYS A 543 -38.33 -10.74 16.70
N TRP A 544 -37.69 -11.83 17.11
CA TRP A 544 -36.73 -12.56 16.28
C TRP A 544 -37.37 -13.66 15.44
N ALA A 545 -36.89 -13.81 14.21
CA ALA A 545 -37.06 -15.04 13.45
C ALA A 545 -36.38 -16.20 14.19
N GLU A 546 -37.01 -17.39 14.16
CA GLU A 546 -36.47 -18.63 14.74
C GLU A 546 -35.92 -18.54 16.19
N GLY A 547 -36.40 -17.59 16.99
CA GLY A 547 -36.01 -17.47 18.40
C GLY A 547 -34.58 -16.95 18.60
N HIS A 548 -34.17 -15.93 17.84
CA HIS A 548 -32.85 -15.28 17.89
C HIS A 548 -31.69 -16.20 17.45
N LYS A 549 -32.02 -17.30 16.78
CA LYS A 549 -31.03 -18.16 16.14
C LYS A 549 -30.44 -17.46 14.91
N GLY A 550 -29.14 -17.65 14.69
CA GLY A 550 -28.48 -17.31 13.44
C GLY A 550 -29.10 -18.08 12.27
N VAL A 551 -29.64 -17.35 11.30
CA VAL A 551 -30.31 -17.93 10.11
C VAL A 551 -29.78 -17.34 8.80
N PHE A 552 -28.96 -16.29 8.88
CA PHE A 552 -28.36 -15.63 7.74
C PHE A 552 -26.84 -15.74 7.80
N ASN A 553 -26.28 -16.52 6.89
CA ASN A 553 -24.85 -16.72 6.77
C ASN A 553 -24.25 -15.69 5.82
N ILE A 554 -23.22 -14.99 6.32
CA ILE A 554 -22.43 -14.05 5.54
C ILE A 554 -20.95 -14.28 5.77
N GLU A 555 -20.15 -13.89 4.80
CA GLU A 555 -18.71 -13.78 4.94
C GLU A 555 -18.28 -12.36 4.57
N VAL A 556 -17.39 -11.79 5.37
CA VAL A 556 -16.87 -10.44 5.21
C VAL A 556 -15.35 -10.50 5.16
N GLN A 557 -14.76 -10.01 4.09
CA GLN A 557 -13.31 -9.98 3.91
C GLN A 557 -12.85 -8.54 3.67
N ALA A 558 -11.69 -8.17 4.20
CA ALA A 558 -11.12 -6.84 4.00
C ALA A 558 -9.79 -6.92 3.25
N VAL A 559 -9.58 -6.00 2.31
CA VAL A 559 -8.27 -5.72 1.72
C VAL A 559 -7.95 -4.27 2.08
N SER A 560 -7.15 -4.10 3.13
CA SER A 560 -6.90 -2.79 3.74
C SER A 560 -5.43 -2.58 4.06
N SER A 561 -4.89 -1.46 3.59
CA SER A 561 -3.59 -0.91 4.00
C SER A 561 -3.70 -0.06 5.28
N VAL A 562 -4.90 -0.01 5.89
CA VAL A 562 -5.20 0.81 7.08
C VAL A 562 -5.46 -0.09 8.29
N HIS A 563 -6.31 -1.11 8.11
CA HIS A 563 -6.75 -2.00 9.18
C HIS A 563 -6.07 -3.37 9.05
N THR A 564 -5.03 -3.59 9.85
CA THR A 564 -4.39 -4.90 9.98
C THR A 564 -5.32 -5.91 10.67
N GLN A 565 -5.21 -7.18 10.29
CA GLN A 565 -5.93 -8.30 10.92
C GLN A 565 -5.05 -9.09 11.90
N ASP A 566 -3.78 -8.69 12.09
CA ASP A 566 -2.86 -9.28 13.05
C ASP A 566 -3.02 -8.61 14.43
N ASN A 567 -3.28 -9.42 15.46
CA ASN A 567 -3.59 -8.91 16.80
C ASN A 567 -2.43 -8.12 17.43
N HIS A 568 -1.17 -8.50 17.15
CA HIS A 568 0.00 -7.83 17.72
C HIS A 568 0.23 -6.46 17.06
N LEU A 569 0.11 -6.39 15.74
CA LEU A 569 0.17 -5.12 15.00
C LEU A 569 -1.01 -4.20 15.35
N GLU A 570 -2.21 -4.75 15.46
CA GLU A 570 -3.41 -4.00 15.82
C GLU A 570 -3.27 -3.36 17.21
N LYS A 571 -2.82 -4.13 18.20
CA LYS A 571 -2.53 -3.64 19.56
C LYS A 571 -1.48 -2.53 19.52
N PHE A 572 -0.39 -2.72 18.79
CA PHE A 572 0.67 -1.72 18.66
C PHE A 572 0.17 -0.42 18.04
N PHE A 573 -0.52 -0.47 16.91
CA PHE A 573 -1.02 0.73 16.25
C PHE A 573 -2.09 1.45 17.07
N THR A 574 -2.98 0.73 17.74
CA THR A 574 -4.01 1.33 18.61
C THR A 574 -3.39 2.06 19.80
N LEU A 575 -2.35 1.48 20.42
CA LEU A 575 -1.62 2.12 21.52
C LEU A 575 -0.84 3.34 21.04
N CYS A 576 -0.18 3.27 19.88
CA CYS A 576 0.50 4.42 19.28
C CYS A 576 -0.49 5.55 18.92
N HIS A 577 -1.65 5.20 18.35
CA HIS A 577 -2.69 6.17 18.04
C HIS A 577 -3.21 6.87 19.30
N SER A 578 -3.35 6.13 20.40
CA SER A 578 -3.78 6.66 21.70
C SER A 578 -2.79 7.66 22.31
N LEU A 579 -1.52 7.59 21.91
CA LEU A 579 -0.50 8.58 22.29
C LEU A 579 -0.51 9.84 21.42
N GLU A 580 -0.87 9.70 20.15
CA GLU A 580 -0.84 10.80 19.17
C GLU A 580 -2.15 11.60 19.11
N SER A 581 -3.27 10.93 19.34
CA SER A 581 -4.60 11.51 19.28
C SER A 581 -5.17 11.78 20.68
N GLN A 582 -6.05 12.78 20.80
CA GLN A 582 -6.79 13.00 22.03
C GLN A 582 -7.83 11.90 22.20
N VAL A 583 -7.46 10.83 22.92
CA VAL A 583 -8.36 9.71 23.23
C VAL A 583 -8.83 9.80 24.68
N THR A 584 -10.11 9.50 24.93
CA THR A 584 -10.67 9.46 26.27
C THR A 584 -10.43 8.08 26.89
N PHE A 585 -9.73 8.04 28.03
CA PHE A 585 -9.50 6.80 28.77
C PHE A 585 -10.72 6.39 29.61
N PRO A 586 -10.94 5.07 29.87
CA PRO A 586 -10.12 3.95 29.42
C PRO A 586 -10.36 3.59 27.94
N ILE A 587 -9.28 3.24 27.23
CA ILE A 587 -9.37 2.74 25.85
C ILE A 587 -9.65 1.24 25.86
N ARG A 588 -10.39 0.74 24.87
CA ARG A 588 -10.50 -0.71 24.63
C ARG A 588 -9.53 -1.09 23.53
N VAL A 589 -8.69 -2.08 23.80
CA VAL A 589 -7.79 -2.68 22.82
C VAL A 589 -8.08 -4.17 22.83
N LEU A 590 -8.55 -4.69 21.70
CA LEU A 590 -9.15 -6.03 21.63
C LEU A 590 -10.28 -6.16 22.67
N ASP A 591 -10.15 -7.09 23.61
CA ASP A 591 -11.13 -7.30 24.69
C ASP A 591 -10.69 -6.71 26.05
N GLN A 592 -9.56 -5.99 26.08
CA GLN A 592 -8.97 -5.45 27.30
C GLN A 592 -9.24 -3.95 27.44
N LYS A 593 -9.63 -3.52 28.65
CA LYS A 593 -9.73 -2.10 29.01
C LYS A 593 -8.39 -1.63 29.55
N ILE A 594 -7.78 -0.66 28.89
CA ILE A 594 -6.49 -0.08 29.26
C ILE A 594 -6.73 1.31 29.84
N SER A 595 -6.22 1.54 31.06
CA SER A 595 -6.25 2.84 31.70
C SER A 595 -5.04 3.68 31.28
N GLU A 596 -5.11 4.99 31.52
CA GLU A 596 -3.99 5.90 31.23
C GLU A 596 -2.71 5.49 31.98
N THR A 597 -2.86 4.99 33.21
CA THR A 597 -1.74 4.55 34.05
C THR A 597 -1.10 3.24 33.62
N SER A 598 -1.84 2.35 32.94
CA SER A 598 -1.31 1.08 32.43
C SER A 598 -0.76 1.21 31.01
N LEU A 599 -1.03 2.32 30.31
CA LEU A 599 -0.68 2.52 28.91
C LEU A 599 0.82 2.33 28.63
N GLU A 600 1.70 2.88 29.48
CA GLU A 600 3.14 2.74 29.33
C GLU A 600 3.58 1.27 29.38
N HIS A 601 3.06 0.52 30.36
CA HIS A 601 3.38 -0.89 30.52
C HIS A 601 2.87 -1.71 29.33
N GLU A 602 1.63 -1.49 28.92
CA GLU A 602 1.02 -2.18 27.79
C GLU A 602 1.73 -1.88 26.47
N LEU A 603 2.21 -0.65 26.27
CA LEU A 603 3.00 -0.30 25.09
C LEU A 603 4.38 -0.96 25.10
N LYS A 604 5.07 -1.03 26.25
CA LYS A 604 6.33 -1.78 26.37
C LYS A 604 6.15 -3.25 26.01
N LEU A 605 5.09 -3.89 26.51
CA LEU A 605 4.75 -5.27 26.14
C LEU A 605 4.43 -5.40 24.65
N SER A 606 3.65 -4.45 24.10
CA SER A 606 3.30 -4.46 22.68
C SER A 606 4.52 -4.34 21.77
N LEU A 607 5.52 -3.52 22.13
CA LEU A 607 6.78 -3.38 21.40
C LEU A 607 7.54 -4.72 21.35
N ILE A 608 7.67 -5.39 22.49
CA ILE A 608 8.36 -6.68 22.58
C ILE A 608 7.64 -7.76 21.76
N CYS A 609 6.30 -7.76 21.77
CA CYS A 609 5.48 -8.75 21.06
C CYS A 609 5.37 -8.52 19.54
N LEU A 610 5.92 -7.43 18.97
CA LEU A 610 5.86 -7.19 17.52
C LEU A 610 6.51 -8.31 16.70
N ASN A 611 7.57 -8.95 17.22
CA ASN A 611 8.22 -10.06 16.54
C ASN A 611 7.38 -11.36 16.54
N SER A 612 6.27 -11.39 17.29
CA SER A 612 5.32 -12.50 17.29
C SER A 612 4.21 -12.34 16.25
N SER A 613 4.17 -11.23 15.52
CA SER A 613 3.28 -11.04 14.38
C SER A 613 3.53 -12.06 13.27
N ARG A 614 2.47 -12.42 12.54
CA ARG A 614 2.63 -13.20 11.30
C ARG A 614 3.51 -12.45 10.30
N LEU A 615 4.33 -13.19 9.54
CA LEU A 615 5.32 -12.60 8.62
C LEU A 615 4.66 -11.73 7.55
N GLU A 616 3.59 -12.20 6.90
CA GLU A 616 2.91 -11.44 5.85
C GLU A 616 2.35 -10.10 6.36
N PRO A 617 1.49 -10.03 7.40
CA PRO A 617 1.05 -8.74 7.96
C PRO A 617 2.20 -7.83 8.38
N LEU A 618 3.27 -8.38 8.97
CA LEU A 618 4.45 -7.61 9.36
C LEU A 618 5.13 -6.98 8.14
N VAL A 619 5.26 -7.71 7.03
CA VAL A 619 5.82 -7.20 5.77
C VAL A 619 4.89 -6.16 5.13
N LEU A 620 3.58 -6.44 5.06
CA LEU A 620 2.59 -5.52 4.50
C LEU A 620 2.61 -4.15 5.18
N PHE A 621 2.75 -4.12 6.52
CA PHE A 621 2.79 -2.90 7.33
C PHE A 621 4.21 -2.44 7.71
N LEU A 622 5.26 -3.05 7.14
CA LEU A 622 6.65 -2.86 7.57
C LEU A 622 7.06 -1.38 7.63
N HIS A 623 6.72 -0.61 6.60
CA HIS A 623 7.05 0.81 6.52
C HIS A 623 6.45 1.60 7.69
N LEU A 624 5.17 1.36 8.01
CA LEU A 624 4.48 2.03 9.10
C LEU A 624 4.98 1.58 10.48
N VAL A 625 5.30 0.29 10.63
CA VAL A 625 5.86 -0.25 11.88
C VAL A 625 7.21 0.40 12.17
N LEU A 626 8.12 0.43 11.19
CA LEU A 626 9.44 1.03 11.35
C LEU A 626 9.34 2.54 11.63
N ASP A 627 8.51 3.27 10.90
CA ASP A 627 8.30 4.71 11.13
C ASP A 627 7.82 5.00 12.56
N LYS A 628 6.86 4.22 13.08
CA LYS A 628 6.37 4.37 14.46
C LYS A 628 7.42 4.00 15.50
N LEU A 629 8.20 2.93 15.28
CA LEU A 629 9.31 2.56 16.16
C LEU A 629 10.38 3.66 16.22
N PHE A 630 10.73 4.25 15.07
CA PHE A 630 11.70 5.34 15.00
C PHE A 630 11.17 6.64 15.59
N GLN A 631 9.87 6.91 15.48
CA GLN A 631 9.25 8.03 16.16
C GLN A 631 9.30 7.86 17.69
N LEU A 632 8.95 6.67 18.21
CA LEU A 632 9.00 6.35 19.64
C LEU A 632 10.43 6.35 20.21
N SER A 633 11.46 6.13 19.38
CA SER A 633 12.84 6.16 19.85
C SER A 633 13.36 7.58 20.10
N VAL A 634 12.90 8.55 19.31
CA VAL A 634 13.39 9.94 19.37
C VAL A 634 12.51 10.82 20.24
N GLN A 635 11.19 10.57 20.27
CA GLN A 635 10.23 11.43 20.94
C GLN A 635 9.93 10.91 22.36
N PRO A 636 10.38 11.60 23.43
CA PRO A 636 9.92 11.28 24.78
C PRO A 636 8.42 11.55 24.87
N MET A 637 7.66 10.60 25.41
CA MET A 637 6.21 10.71 25.53
C MET A 637 5.84 11.12 26.95
N VAL A 638 4.81 11.94 27.12
CA VAL A 638 4.27 12.26 28.44
C VAL A 638 2.99 11.46 28.65
N ILE A 639 3.02 10.49 29.56
CA ILE A 639 1.90 9.61 29.91
C ILE A 639 1.57 9.85 31.39
N ALA A 640 0.32 10.20 31.71
CA ALA A 640 -0.11 10.51 33.07
C ALA A 640 0.78 11.55 33.80
N GLY A 641 1.36 12.51 33.05
CA GLY A 641 2.26 13.53 33.59
C GLY A 641 3.71 13.10 33.82
N GLN A 642 4.07 11.85 33.51
CA GLN A 642 5.44 11.33 33.57
C GLN A 642 6.04 11.19 32.18
N THR A 643 7.34 11.47 32.04
CA THR A 643 8.06 11.26 30.77
C THR A 643 8.46 9.80 30.65
N ALA A 644 7.86 9.08 29.71
CA ALA A 644 8.21 7.72 29.34
C ALA A 644 9.23 7.71 28.19
N ASN A 645 10.28 6.89 28.33
CA ASN A 645 11.26 6.67 27.27
C ASN A 645 11.10 5.24 26.72
N PHE A 646 10.83 5.15 25.42
CA PHE A 646 10.66 3.88 24.70
C PHE A 646 11.86 3.53 23.82
N SER A 647 12.95 4.29 23.86
CA SER A 647 14.05 4.16 22.89
C SER A 647 14.73 2.80 22.88
N GLN A 648 15.02 2.23 24.05
CA GLN A 648 15.59 0.89 24.16
C GLN A 648 14.61 -0.18 23.62
N PHE A 649 13.35 -0.15 24.06
CA PHE A 649 12.35 -1.13 23.61
C PHE A 649 12.10 -1.04 22.10
N ALA A 650 12.00 0.17 21.55
CA ALA A 650 11.83 0.37 20.11
C ALA A 650 13.04 -0.14 19.33
N PHE A 651 14.27 0.11 19.81
CA PHE A 651 15.49 -0.40 19.19
C PHE A 651 15.54 -1.93 19.22
N GLU A 652 15.27 -2.57 20.35
CA GLU A 652 15.22 -4.02 20.49
C GLU A 652 14.16 -4.64 19.56
N SER A 653 13.00 -4.01 19.42
CA SER A 653 11.95 -4.43 18.46
C SER A 653 12.43 -4.33 17.01
N VAL A 654 13.13 -3.25 16.62
CA VAL A 654 13.71 -3.11 15.26
C VAL A 654 14.74 -4.20 15.01
N VAL A 655 15.60 -4.52 15.99
CA VAL A 655 16.59 -5.60 15.90
C VAL A 655 15.91 -6.96 15.72
N ALA A 656 14.85 -7.22 16.48
CA ALA A 656 14.08 -8.46 16.37
C ALA A 656 13.39 -8.60 15.01
N ILE A 657 12.74 -7.53 14.51
CA ILE A 657 12.11 -7.49 13.18
C ILE A 657 13.16 -7.70 12.08
N ALA A 658 14.28 -6.99 12.14
CA ALA A 658 15.34 -7.13 11.15
C ALA A 658 15.90 -8.56 11.11
N ASN A 659 16.09 -9.20 12.26
CA ASN A 659 16.50 -10.59 12.35
C ASN A 659 15.45 -11.56 11.78
N SER A 660 14.17 -11.35 12.08
CA SER A 660 13.07 -12.16 11.57
C SER A 660 12.98 -12.09 10.05
N LEU A 661 13.01 -10.88 9.48
CA LEU A 661 12.99 -10.67 8.04
C LEU A 661 14.24 -11.26 7.36
N HIS A 662 15.42 -11.13 7.98
CA HIS A 662 16.65 -11.64 7.40
C HIS A 662 16.73 -13.18 7.41
N ASN A 663 16.16 -13.84 8.42
CA ASN A 663 16.17 -15.29 8.53
C ASN A 663 15.00 -15.97 7.79
N SER A 664 14.02 -15.21 7.31
CA SER A 664 12.95 -15.75 6.50
C SER A 664 13.47 -16.28 5.16
N LYS A 665 13.05 -17.49 4.79
CA LYS A 665 13.42 -18.14 3.52
C LYS A 665 12.67 -17.56 2.33
N ASP A 666 11.51 -16.97 2.57
CA ASP A 666 10.63 -16.47 1.51
C ASP A 666 11.02 -15.05 1.04
N LEU A 667 11.95 -14.39 1.73
CA LEU A 667 12.37 -13.02 1.45
C LEU A 667 13.69 -12.99 0.70
N ALA A 668 13.69 -12.24 -0.41
CA ALA A 668 14.88 -12.10 -1.26
C ALA A 668 16.01 -11.36 -0.55
N LYS A 669 17.24 -11.76 -0.90
CA LYS A 669 18.49 -11.10 -0.51
C LYS A 669 19.23 -10.67 -1.76
N ASP A 670 19.92 -9.54 -1.69
CA ASP A 670 20.78 -9.08 -2.78
C ASP A 670 22.13 -9.82 -2.80
N GLN A 671 23.00 -9.44 -3.73
CA GLN A 671 24.33 -10.03 -3.92
C GLN A 671 25.24 -9.97 -2.67
N HIS A 672 25.05 -8.98 -1.78
CA HIS A 672 25.82 -8.87 -0.53
C HIS A 672 25.12 -9.54 0.65
N GLY A 673 24.03 -10.27 0.38
CA GLY A 673 23.21 -10.88 1.40
C GLY A 673 22.47 -9.85 2.25
N ARG A 674 22.10 -8.68 1.73
CA ARG A 674 21.19 -7.73 2.41
C ARG A 674 19.76 -8.09 2.11
N ASN A 675 18.86 -7.95 3.08
CA ASN A 675 17.43 -8.18 2.83
C ASN A 675 16.89 -7.04 1.94
N CYS A 676 16.26 -7.40 0.82
CA CYS A 676 15.83 -6.43 -0.19
C CYS A 676 14.78 -5.44 0.34
N LEU A 677 13.87 -5.88 1.21
CA LEU A 677 12.83 -5.01 1.79
C LEU A 677 13.43 -3.94 2.70
N LEU A 678 14.35 -4.35 3.58
CA LEU A 678 15.03 -3.43 4.49
C LEU A 678 15.94 -2.45 3.73
N ALA A 679 16.68 -2.93 2.72
CA ALA A 679 17.50 -2.07 1.87
C ALA A 679 16.65 -1.04 1.12
N SER A 680 15.52 -1.48 0.54
CA SER A 680 14.58 -0.61 -0.17
C SER A 680 13.94 0.42 0.76
N TYR A 681 13.56 0.03 1.98
CA TYR A 681 13.04 0.96 2.99
C TYR A 681 14.06 2.06 3.33
N VAL A 682 15.31 1.72 3.65
CA VAL A 682 16.34 2.72 4.00
C VAL A 682 16.64 3.65 2.83
N HIS A 683 16.63 3.12 1.60
CA HIS A 683 16.95 3.90 0.42
C HIS A 683 15.84 4.88 0.02
N TYR A 684 14.58 4.44 -0.07
CA TYR A 684 13.48 5.22 -0.64
C TYR A 684 12.47 5.74 0.38
N VAL A 685 12.23 5.01 1.48
CA VAL A 685 11.07 5.24 2.36
C VAL A 685 11.47 6.01 3.62
N PHE A 686 12.61 5.67 4.22
CA PHE A 686 13.04 6.22 5.50
C PHE A 686 13.09 7.75 5.48
N ARG A 687 12.42 8.36 6.45
CA ARG A 687 12.44 9.80 6.72
C ARG A 687 12.72 10.02 8.20
N LEU A 688 13.50 11.05 8.52
CA LEU A 688 13.69 11.49 9.89
C LEU A 688 12.33 11.80 10.53
N PRO A 689 12.05 11.30 11.76
CA PRO A 689 10.86 11.69 12.49
C PRO A 689 10.77 13.22 12.61
N GLU A 690 9.70 13.83 12.07
CA GLU A 690 9.54 15.28 12.17
C GLU A 690 9.26 15.69 13.62
N PRO A 691 9.96 16.68 14.18
CA PRO A 691 9.57 17.25 15.46
C PRO A 691 8.20 17.94 15.31
N PRO A 692 7.36 18.00 16.36
CA PRO A 692 6.11 18.73 16.30
C PRO A 692 6.38 20.17 15.86
N ARG A 693 5.76 20.61 14.75
CA ARG A 693 5.87 21.99 14.27
C ARG A 693 5.10 22.90 15.22
N ASP A 694 5.78 23.88 15.81
CA ASP A 694 5.11 25.02 16.42
C ASP A 694 4.28 25.75 15.35
N PRO A 695 3.07 26.24 15.66
CA PRO A 695 2.25 26.95 14.68
C PRO A 695 3.00 28.18 14.15
N PRO A 696 2.81 28.53 12.86
CA PRO A 696 3.42 29.73 12.30
C PRO A 696 2.91 30.94 13.08
N LYS A 697 3.83 31.75 13.62
CA LYS A 697 3.51 33.08 14.16
C LYS A 697 3.06 33.97 13.01
N SER A 698 1.77 33.97 12.66
CA SER A 698 1.22 34.97 11.75
C SER A 698 0.74 36.18 12.56
N GLY A 699 1.49 37.29 12.46
CA GLY A 699 0.88 38.60 12.61
C GLY A 699 -0.06 38.85 11.44
N GLY A 700 -1.29 39.28 11.72
CA GLY A 700 -2.27 39.68 10.71
C GLY A 700 -3.67 39.13 10.99
N ALA A 701 -4.60 40.01 11.32
CA ALA A 701 -5.96 39.72 11.75
C ALA A 701 -6.86 39.15 10.63
N ALA A 702 -7.49 38.00 10.89
CA ALA A 702 -8.80 37.64 10.35
C ALA A 702 -9.42 36.53 11.23
N THR A 703 -10.69 36.70 11.56
CA THR A 703 -11.50 35.87 12.46
C THR A 703 -11.65 34.44 11.95
N ALA A 704 -10.99 33.48 12.61
CA ALA A 704 -11.35 32.08 12.62
C ALA A 704 -11.30 31.58 14.07
N LEU A 705 -12.37 30.89 14.50
CA LEU A 705 -12.51 30.28 15.83
C LEU A 705 -11.29 29.38 16.14
N PRO A 706 -10.68 29.46 17.33
CA PRO A 706 -9.54 28.63 17.67
C PRO A 706 -9.96 27.18 17.95
N ASP A 707 -9.44 26.26 17.14
CA ASP A 707 -9.54 24.81 17.31
C ASP A 707 -8.45 24.33 18.30
N PRO A 708 -8.78 23.74 19.47
CA PRO A 708 -7.81 23.40 20.50
C PRO A 708 -7.22 22.01 20.26
N ARG A 709 -6.56 21.79 19.13
CA ARG A 709 -5.82 20.54 18.87
C ARG A 709 -4.36 20.70 19.28
N TYR A 710 -3.84 19.70 20.00
CA TYR A 710 -2.48 19.58 20.54
C TYR A 710 -2.23 20.20 21.92
N HIS A 711 -2.89 19.63 22.92
CA HIS A 711 -2.34 19.56 24.27
C HIS A 711 -2.17 18.08 24.63
N THR A 712 -0.93 17.64 24.80
CA THR A 712 -0.62 16.36 25.45
C THR A 712 -1.03 16.49 26.92
N TYR A 713 -1.75 15.48 27.43
CA TYR A 713 -2.42 15.51 28.72
C TYR A 713 -1.52 15.97 29.88
N GLY A 714 -1.82 17.17 30.39
CA GLY A 714 -1.49 17.58 31.74
C GLY A 714 -2.76 18.16 32.34
N ARG A 715 -3.32 17.51 33.36
CA ARG A 715 -4.43 18.08 34.14
C ARG A 715 -4.03 19.51 34.55
N THR A 716 -4.79 20.51 34.11
CA THR A 716 -4.82 21.80 34.81
C THR A 716 -5.21 21.50 36.26
N SER A 717 -4.25 21.59 37.16
CA SER A 717 -4.50 21.45 38.59
C SER A 717 -5.56 22.48 39.01
N ALA A 718 -6.38 22.15 40.01
CA ALA A 718 -7.35 23.08 40.58
C ALA A 718 -6.71 24.41 41.01
N ALA A 719 -5.39 24.41 41.28
CA ALA A 719 -4.59 25.61 41.55
C ALA A 719 -4.41 26.54 40.33
N ALA A 720 -4.30 26.00 39.11
CA ALA A 720 -4.20 26.79 37.88
C ALA A 720 -5.55 27.42 37.50
N VAL A 721 -6.65 26.70 37.74
CA VAL A 721 -8.01 27.24 37.61
C VAL A 721 -8.24 28.31 38.68
N SER A 722 -7.83 28.07 39.94
CA SER A 722 -7.93 29.05 41.02
C SER A 722 -7.11 30.32 40.74
N SER A 723 -5.89 30.18 40.19
CA SER A 723 -5.04 31.31 39.77
C SER A 723 -5.66 32.12 38.63
N LYS A 724 -6.22 31.45 37.61
CA LYS A 724 -6.96 32.13 36.53
C LYS A 724 -8.28 32.75 37.00
N LEU A 725 -8.93 32.18 38.01
CA LEU A 725 -10.16 32.71 38.63
C LEU A 725 -9.85 33.89 39.57
N LEU A 726 -8.68 33.90 40.22
CA LEU A 726 -8.11 35.03 40.95
C LEU A 726 -7.72 36.16 39.99
N GLN A 727 -7.10 35.83 38.86
CA GLN A 727 -6.74 36.80 37.82
C GLN A 727 -7.99 37.38 37.13
N ALA A 728 -9.03 36.58 36.92
CA ALA A 728 -10.34 37.04 36.43
C ALA A 728 -11.09 37.91 37.44
N ARG A 729 -10.93 37.67 38.76
CA ARG A 729 -11.47 38.56 39.82
C ARG A 729 -10.75 39.90 39.89
N VAL A 730 -9.47 39.96 39.54
CA VAL A 730 -8.70 41.22 39.47
C VAL A 730 -9.04 42.04 38.20
N MET A 731 -9.56 41.39 37.15
CA MET A 731 -9.97 42.07 35.90
C MET A 731 -11.46 42.43 35.83
N SER A 732 -12.26 42.14 36.87
CA SER A 732 -13.68 42.52 36.94
C SER A 732 -13.85 43.91 37.54
N SER A 733 -14.02 44.93 36.69
CA SER A 733 -14.22 46.33 37.07
C SER A 733 -15.65 46.62 37.56
N SER A 734 -15.98 46.17 38.77
CA SER A 734 -17.23 46.56 39.43
C SER A 734 -17.07 46.56 40.95
N ASN A 735 -16.11 47.35 41.44
CA ASN A 735 -16.10 47.83 42.83
C ASN A 735 -15.28 49.14 42.92
N PRO A 736 -15.83 50.24 43.46
CA PRO A 736 -15.22 51.57 43.36
C PRO A 736 -14.32 51.96 44.54
N ASP A 737 -13.84 51.02 45.36
CA ASP A 737 -13.03 51.36 46.53
C ASP A 737 -11.84 50.39 46.69
N LEU A 738 -10.68 50.80 46.17
CA LEU A 738 -9.35 50.46 46.70
C LEU A 738 -8.28 51.23 45.90
N ALA A 739 -7.69 52.21 46.57
CA ALA A 739 -6.65 53.10 46.04
C ALA A 739 -5.25 52.46 46.12
N GLY A 740 -4.42 52.71 45.09
CA GLY A 740 -2.93 52.59 45.08
C GLY A 740 -2.38 51.16 45.01
N THR A 741 -1.35 50.83 44.23
CA THR A 741 -0.09 51.54 43.95
C THR A 741 0.51 51.14 42.59
N HIS A 742 1.20 52.08 41.94
CA HIS A 742 1.90 51.91 40.66
C HIS A 742 3.08 50.92 40.72
N SER A 743 3.23 50.11 39.66
CA SER A 743 4.38 49.24 39.37
C SER A 743 5.58 50.07 38.87
N ALA A 744 6.77 49.81 39.40
CA ALA A 744 8.01 50.47 39.00
C ALA A 744 8.62 49.81 37.74
N ALA A 745 9.11 50.64 36.82
CA ALA A 745 9.58 50.31 35.47
C ALA A 745 10.93 49.54 35.39
N ASP A 746 11.32 48.80 36.42
CA ASP A 746 12.66 48.17 36.52
C ASP A 746 12.69 46.65 36.27
N GLU A 747 11.55 45.98 36.15
CA GLU A 747 11.50 44.54 35.84
C GLU A 747 11.63 44.25 34.32
N GLU A 748 11.25 45.20 33.46
CA GLU A 748 11.28 45.01 32.01
C GLU A 748 12.72 45.08 31.44
N VAL A 749 13.60 45.86 32.08
CA VAL A 749 15.02 45.99 31.69
C VAL A 749 15.83 44.72 32.01
N LYS A 750 15.43 43.98 33.05
CA LYS A 750 16.10 42.74 33.48
C LYS A 750 15.84 41.56 32.52
N SER A 751 14.66 41.53 31.91
CA SER A 751 14.28 40.55 30.88
C SER A 751 15.09 40.72 29.59
N ILE A 752 15.37 41.97 29.19
CA ILE A 752 16.06 42.27 27.94
C ILE A 752 17.56 41.96 28.00
N MET A 753 18.21 42.22 29.15
CA MET A 753 19.66 41.98 29.35
C MET A 753 20.05 40.49 29.42
N SER A 754 19.09 39.58 29.68
CA SER A 754 19.36 38.12 29.71
C SER A 754 19.46 37.47 28.31
N SER A 755 19.22 38.22 27.23
CA SER A 755 19.06 37.66 25.88
C SER A 755 20.30 37.70 24.97
N LYS A 756 21.50 37.99 25.50
CA LYS A 756 22.74 37.98 24.68
C LYS A 756 23.89 37.22 25.34
N SER A 757 24.39 36.23 24.58
CA SER A 757 25.72 35.60 24.60
C SER A 757 26.24 35.01 25.92
N ALA A 758 26.21 33.68 26.01
CA ALA A 758 27.16 32.89 26.79
C ALA A 758 27.58 31.66 25.98
N ASP A 759 28.50 31.89 25.05
CA ASP A 759 29.39 30.86 24.51
C ASP A 759 30.52 30.63 25.52
N ARG A 760 30.98 29.38 25.65
CA ARG A 760 32.05 28.85 26.54
C ARG A 760 31.68 28.67 28.02
N THR A 761 31.56 27.40 28.45
CA THR A 761 32.50 26.71 29.36
C THR A 761 31.97 25.29 29.63
N CYS A 762 32.76 24.27 29.29
CA CYS A 762 32.54 22.88 29.64
C CYS A 762 33.08 22.63 31.06
N SER A 763 32.28 22.03 31.95
CA SER A 763 32.83 21.32 33.11
C SER A 763 31.89 20.19 33.57
N ARG A 764 32.37 18.96 33.35
CA ARG A 764 32.37 17.79 34.24
C ARG A 764 31.11 17.56 35.11
N MET A 765 30.36 16.49 34.83
CA MET A 765 29.84 15.64 35.91
C MET A 765 29.64 14.19 35.47
N SER A 766 30.21 13.31 36.29
CA SER A 766 30.30 11.86 36.22
C SER A 766 29.02 11.20 36.76
N TYR A 767 28.58 10.10 36.13
CA TYR A 767 27.55 9.21 36.68
C TYR A 767 28.21 8.15 37.57
N TYR A 768 28.02 8.25 38.88
CA TYR A 768 28.07 7.11 39.80
C TYR A 768 26.77 7.10 40.60
N CYS A 769 26.10 5.94 40.60
CA CYS A 769 24.96 5.65 41.46
C CYS A 769 25.39 5.66 42.94
N SER A 770 24.58 6.30 43.79
CA SER A 770 24.48 5.93 45.20
C SER A 770 23.06 6.19 45.68
N GLY A 771 22.46 5.19 46.33
CA GLY A 771 21.13 5.30 46.93
C GLY A 771 21.16 5.97 48.31
N ASN A 772 20.12 6.74 48.63
CA ASN A 772 19.24 6.55 49.78
C ASN A 772 18.13 7.63 49.82
N ASN A 773 17.01 7.28 50.47
CA ASN A 773 15.79 8.07 50.66
C ASN A 773 16.00 9.37 51.47
N ASP A 774 15.24 10.44 51.16
CA ASP A 774 14.20 11.04 52.04
C ASP A 774 13.74 12.46 51.61
N VAL A 775 12.40 12.63 51.52
CA VAL A 775 11.53 13.85 51.53
C VAL A 775 11.52 14.83 50.32
N PRO A 776 10.32 15.18 49.76
CA PRO A 776 10.18 16.01 48.56
C PRO A 776 9.98 17.51 48.87
N SER A 777 10.69 18.39 48.13
CA SER A 777 10.36 19.82 48.05
C SER A 777 10.00 20.22 46.62
N SER A 778 8.99 21.07 46.53
CA SER A 778 8.15 21.39 45.39
C SER A 778 8.77 22.36 44.37
N THR A 779 8.17 22.34 43.17
CA THR A 779 8.24 23.35 42.09
C THR A 779 9.58 23.49 41.34
N ALA A 780 9.85 22.53 40.45
CA ALA A 780 10.68 22.78 39.28
C ALA A 780 9.80 22.75 38.03
N ALA A 781 9.76 23.87 37.30
CA ALA A 781 9.20 23.92 35.95
C ALA A 781 9.84 22.83 35.07
N PRO A 782 9.11 22.19 34.14
CA PRO A 782 9.70 21.17 33.30
C PRO A 782 10.77 21.83 32.43
N ARG A 783 12.03 21.42 32.63
CA ARG A 783 13.13 21.78 31.73
C ARG A 783 12.73 21.37 30.30
N PRO A 784 13.00 22.19 29.28
CA PRO A 784 12.76 21.78 27.91
C PRO A 784 13.60 20.52 27.64
N ALA A 785 12.94 19.42 27.26
CA ALA A 785 13.60 18.20 26.86
C ALA A 785 14.59 18.53 25.72
N SER A 786 15.86 18.22 25.91
CA SER A 786 16.86 18.34 24.83
C SER A 786 16.34 17.55 23.63
N LYS A 787 16.17 18.22 22.47
CA LYS A 787 15.73 17.57 21.24
C LYS A 787 16.70 16.44 20.92
N LYS A 788 16.26 15.19 21.04
CA LYS A 788 17.04 14.02 20.65
C LYS A 788 17.13 13.99 19.12
N HIS A 789 18.31 13.71 18.58
CA HIS A 789 18.47 13.46 17.15
C HIS A 789 18.46 11.95 16.89
N PHE A 790 17.81 11.52 15.81
CA PHE A 790 17.66 10.09 15.52
C PHE A 790 19.01 9.36 15.40
N HIS A 791 19.99 9.91 14.67
CA HIS A 791 21.30 9.28 14.54
C HIS A 791 22.06 9.19 15.88
N GLU A 792 21.91 10.18 16.75
CA GLU A 792 22.54 10.16 18.07
C GLU A 792 21.91 9.09 18.96
N GLU A 793 20.58 9.00 18.99
CA GLU A 793 19.89 7.97 19.76
C GLU A 793 20.17 6.57 19.19
N LEU A 794 20.17 6.40 17.86
CA LEU A 794 20.49 5.12 17.23
C LEU A 794 21.91 4.65 17.56
N ALA A 795 22.90 5.54 17.46
CA ALA A 795 24.28 5.22 17.82
C ALA A 795 24.40 4.89 19.32
N LEU A 796 23.76 5.68 20.18
CA LEU A 796 23.72 5.41 21.62
C LEU A 796 23.13 4.02 21.90
N GLN A 797 22.00 3.66 21.29
CA GLN A 797 21.35 2.35 21.48
C GLN A 797 22.26 1.20 21.00
N MET A 798 22.99 1.37 19.90
CA MET A 798 23.99 0.39 19.46
C MET A 798 25.10 0.22 20.50
N VAL A 799 25.62 1.31 21.07
CA VAL A 799 26.71 1.29 22.07
C VAL A 799 26.27 0.62 23.38
N VAL A 800 25.06 0.90 23.85
CA VAL A 800 24.56 0.35 25.13
C VAL A 800 23.92 -1.03 25.00
N SER A 801 23.73 -1.53 23.77
CA SER A 801 23.15 -2.86 23.55
C SER A 801 24.01 -3.97 24.16
N THR A 802 23.37 -5.01 24.72
CA THR A 802 24.05 -6.14 25.36
C THR A 802 23.44 -7.49 24.96
N GLY A 803 24.14 -8.59 25.26
CA GLY A 803 23.69 -9.95 24.99
C GLY A 803 23.32 -10.22 23.53
N MET A 804 22.23 -10.95 23.31
CA MET A 804 21.75 -11.36 21.98
C MET A 804 21.39 -10.18 21.07
N VAL A 805 20.95 -9.05 21.65
CA VAL A 805 20.61 -7.83 20.87
C VAL A 805 21.87 -7.29 20.21
N ARG A 806 22.95 -7.14 20.99
CA ARG A 806 24.27 -6.68 20.49
C ARG A 806 24.81 -7.58 19.38
N GLU A 807 24.76 -8.89 19.60
CA GLU A 807 25.19 -9.87 18.58
C GLU A 807 24.40 -9.72 17.27
N THR A 808 23.09 -9.54 17.37
CA THR A 808 22.20 -9.40 16.21
C THR A 808 22.41 -8.07 15.47
N VAL A 809 22.61 -6.97 16.21
CA VAL A 809 22.93 -5.64 15.65
C VAL A 809 24.18 -5.73 14.79
N PHE A 810 25.24 -6.36 15.30
CA PHE A 810 26.49 -6.49 14.55
C PHE A 810 26.39 -7.53 13.44
N LYS A 811 25.62 -8.61 13.63
CA LYS A 811 25.34 -9.59 12.58
C LYS A 811 24.70 -8.93 11.34
N TYR A 812 23.81 -7.97 11.54
CA TYR A 812 23.15 -7.20 10.47
C TYR A 812 23.57 -5.72 10.47
N ALA A 813 24.85 -5.45 10.74
CA ALA A 813 25.38 -4.11 10.90
C ALA A 813 25.11 -3.19 9.68
N TRP A 814 25.10 -3.76 8.46
CA TRP A 814 24.79 -3.02 7.23
C TRP A 814 23.50 -2.20 7.36
N PHE A 815 22.44 -2.77 7.95
CA PHE A 815 21.14 -2.10 8.04
C PHE A 815 21.22 -0.88 8.96
N PHE A 816 21.84 -1.03 10.12
CA PHE A 816 21.99 0.05 11.09
C PHE A 816 22.97 1.12 10.64
N PHE A 817 24.05 0.75 9.96
CA PHE A 817 25.01 1.69 9.36
C PHE A 817 24.39 2.51 8.25
N GLU A 818 23.66 1.88 7.33
CA GLU A 818 22.97 2.62 6.26
C GLU A 818 21.90 3.56 6.83
N LEU A 819 21.18 3.13 7.87
CA LEU A 819 20.19 3.94 8.56
C LEU A 819 20.84 5.14 9.29
N LEU A 820 21.99 4.94 9.95
CA LEU A 820 22.79 6.01 10.54
C LEU A 820 23.24 7.03 9.50
N VAL A 821 23.84 6.58 8.40
CA VAL A 821 24.32 7.44 7.30
C VAL A 821 23.16 8.22 6.69
N LYS A 822 22.03 7.55 6.39
CA LYS A 822 20.85 8.20 5.82
C LYS A 822 20.28 9.26 6.75
N SER A 823 20.18 8.96 8.04
CA SER A 823 19.75 9.93 9.08
C SER A 823 20.70 11.12 9.19
N MET A 824 22.01 10.88 9.21
CA MET A 824 23.03 11.94 9.24
C MET A 824 22.93 12.85 8.01
N ALA A 825 22.76 12.27 6.82
CA ALA A 825 22.61 13.03 5.57
C ALA A 825 21.33 13.88 5.57
N GLN A 826 20.18 13.31 5.94
CA GLN A 826 18.92 14.06 6.07
C GLN A 826 19.03 15.15 7.14
N TYR A 827 19.73 14.92 8.25
CA TYR A 827 19.94 15.92 9.30
C TYR A 827 20.77 17.11 8.80
N VAL A 828 21.89 16.84 8.13
CA VAL A 828 22.74 17.90 7.55
C VAL A 828 21.97 18.70 6.51
N HIS A 829 21.12 18.05 5.73
CA HIS A 829 20.24 18.73 4.78
C HIS A 829 19.16 19.57 5.47
N ASN A 830 18.39 19.00 6.38
CA ASN A 830 17.23 19.66 7.00
C ASN A 830 17.61 20.84 7.90
N MET A 831 18.84 20.84 8.44
CA MET A 831 19.36 21.91 9.28
C MET A 831 20.20 22.94 8.50
N ASP A 832 20.20 22.87 7.15
CA ASP A 832 21.03 23.69 6.25
C ASP A 832 22.52 23.75 6.64
N LYS A 833 23.02 22.70 7.30
CA LYS A 833 24.42 22.60 7.76
C LYS A 833 25.37 22.23 6.62
N ARG A 834 24.94 22.34 5.36
CA ARG A 834 25.76 22.02 4.18
C ARG A 834 27.00 22.92 4.12
N ASP A 835 26.84 24.20 4.45
CA ASP A 835 27.92 25.19 4.44
C ASP A 835 28.76 25.20 5.73
N ASN A 836 28.33 24.48 6.77
CA ASN A 836 29.10 24.34 7.99
C ASN A 836 30.35 23.46 7.77
N PHE A 837 31.46 23.85 8.39
CA PHE A 837 32.65 23.04 8.48
C PHE A 837 32.32 21.65 9.03
N ARG A 838 32.80 20.59 8.36
CA ARG A 838 32.47 19.20 8.71
C ARG A 838 32.74 18.86 10.18
N ARG A 839 33.77 19.47 10.77
CA ARG A 839 34.17 19.30 12.17
C ARG A 839 33.10 19.69 13.19
N THR A 840 32.19 20.62 12.84
CA THR A 840 31.15 21.15 13.73
C THR A 840 29.74 20.64 13.43
N ARG A 841 29.58 19.75 12.44
CA ARG A 841 28.26 19.26 12.02
C ARG A 841 27.59 18.38 13.07
N PHE A 842 28.38 17.61 13.83
CA PHE A 842 27.92 16.63 14.81
C PHE A 842 28.54 16.86 16.19
N SER A 843 27.84 16.46 17.25
CA SER A 843 28.27 16.59 18.64
C SER A 843 29.49 15.71 18.95
N ASP A 844 30.32 16.12 19.92
CA ASP A 844 31.49 15.31 20.29
C ASP A 844 31.07 13.98 20.94
N ARG A 845 29.98 13.98 21.71
CA ARG A 845 29.37 12.75 22.24
C ARG A 845 29.04 11.75 21.13
N PHE A 846 28.41 12.21 20.04
CA PHE A 846 28.11 11.33 18.91
C PHE A 846 29.38 10.79 18.22
N LYS A 847 30.45 11.60 18.14
CA LYS A 847 31.74 11.13 17.60
C LYS A 847 32.36 10.05 18.49
N ASP A 848 32.23 10.17 19.80
CA ASP A 848 32.68 9.16 20.76
C ASP A 848 31.88 7.86 20.62
N ASP A 849 30.56 7.95 20.43
CA ASP A 849 29.68 6.80 20.17
C ASP A 849 30.10 6.09 18.86
N ILE A 850 30.34 6.83 17.77
CA ILE A 850 30.83 6.29 16.48
C ILE A 850 32.18 5.60 16.65
N THR A 851 33.10 6.21 17.39
CA THR A 851 34.43 5.62 17.67
C THR A 851 34.28 4.30 18.42
N THR A 852 33.37 4.25 19.40
CA THR A 852 33.07 3.04 20.16
C THR A 852 32.47 1.95 19.27
N ILE A 853 31.50 2.28 18.42
CA ILE A 853 30.88 1.34 17.48
C ILE A 853 31.92 0.74 16.54
N VAL A 854 32.78 1.57 15.92
CA VAL A 854 33.82 1.10 15.00
C VAL A 854 34.81 0.16 15.72
N ASN A 855 35.25 0.52 16.93
CA ASN A 855 36.17 -0.31 17.71
C ASN A 855 35.55 -1.66 18.11
N VAL A 856 34.29 -1.66 18.54
CA VAL A 856 33.58 -2.89 18.93
C VAL A 856 33.37 -3.78 17.71
N VAL A 857 32.88 -3.26 16.59
CA VAL A 857 32.67 -4.05 15.36
C VAL A 857 34.00 -4.60 14.85
N THR A 858 35.08 -3.81 14.86
CA THR A 858 36.42 -4.29 14.47
C THR A 858 36.88 -5.44 15.35
N SER A 859 36.71 -5.32 16.67
CA SER A 859 37.10 -6.35 17.64
C SER A 859 36.27 -7.63 17.47
N GLU A 860 34.97 -7.51 17.26
CA GLU A 860 34.07 -8.66 17.02
C GLU A 860 34.38 -9.34 15.69
N THR A 861 34.63 -8.57 14.61
CA THR A 861 35.10 -9.11 13.32
C THR A 861 36.41 -9.87 13.50
N ALA A 862 37.40 -9.31 14.20
CA ALA A 862 38.66 -10.00 14.48
C ALA A 862 38.46 -11.29 15.30
N ALA A 863 37.55 -11.30 16.26
CA ALA A 863 37.24 -12.48 17.08
C ALA A 863 36.56 -13.60 16.27
N LEU A 864 35.66 -13.27 15.34
CA LEU A 864 34.99 -14.24 14.46
C LEU A 864 35.95 -14.86 13.44
N LEU A 865 36.97 -14.13 13.00
CA LEU A 865 37.97 -14.62 12.04
C LEU A 865 38.91 -15.71 12.60
N VAL A 866 39.01 -15.82 13.94
CA VAL A 866 39.83 -16.85 14.61
C VAL A 866 39.06 -18.18 14.74
N LYS A 867 37.75 -18.19 14.45
CA LYS A 867 36.85 -19.34 14.60
C LYS A 867 36.67 -20.11 13.27
N PRO A 868 36.20 -21.38 13.29
CA PRO A 868 36.16 -22.25 12.10
C PRO A 868 35.31 -21.72 10.93
N GLN A 869 35.56 -22.27 9.72
CA GLN A 869 35.09 -21.83 8.38
C GLN A 869 33.67 -21.23 8.27
N LYS A 870 32.69 -21.70 9.04
CA LYS A 870 31.28 -21.23 8.96
C LYS A 870 31.06 -19.83 9.55
N GLU A 871 31.94 -19.36 10.44
CA GLU A 871 31.89 -18.01 11.01
C GLU A 871 32.64 -16.97 10.17
N ASN A 872 33.38 -17.41 9.15
CA ASN A 872 34.19 -16.56 8.29
C ASN A 872 33.33 -15.70 7.33
N GLU A 873 32.25 -16.27 6.78
CA GLU A 873 31.30 -15.54 5.91
C GLU A 873 30.60 -14.41 6.68
N GLN A 874 30.30 -14.62 7.96
CA GLN A 874 29.70 -13.60 8.81
C GLN A 874 30.69 -12.47 9.11
N ALA A 875 31.94 -12.82 9.40
CA ALA A 875 33.00 -11.84 9.63
C ALA A 875 33.26 -10.99 8.37
N GLU A 876 33.24 -11.61 7.20
CA GLU A 876 33.38 -10.94 5.90
C GLU A 876 32.24 -9.93 5.65
N LYS A 877 30.98 -10.35 5.81
CA LYS A 877 29.82 -9.44 5.67
C LYS A 877 29.85 -8.26 6.63
N MET A 878 30.26 -8.51 7.89
CA MET A 878 30.45 -7.44 8.88
C MET A 878 31.56 -6.47 8.46
N ASN A 879 32.66 -7.01 7.94
CA ASN A 879 33.79 -6.22 7.47
C ASN A 879 33.42 -5.34 6.27
N ILE A 880 32.72 -5.90 5.28
CA ILE A 880 32.20 -5.16 4.11
C ILE A 880 31.27 -4.04 4.57
N SER A 881 30.35 -4.34 5.49
CA SER A 881 29.43 -3.35 6.07
C SER A 881 30.18 -2.18 6.73
N LEU A 882 31.25 -2.48 7.48
CA LEU A 882 32.07 -1.47 8.15
C LEU A 882 32.89 -0.64 7.16
N ALA A 883 33.45 -1.25 6.11
CA ALA A 883 34.19 -0.55 5.06
C ALA A 883 33.29 0.47 4.34
N PHE A 884 32.10 0.03 3.95
CA PHE A 884 31.07 0.88 3.35
C PHE A 884 30.62 2.02 4.28
N PHE A 885 30.48 1.74 5.58
CA PHE A 885 30.16 2.76 6.56
C PHE A 885 31.26 3.83 6.66
N LEU A 886 32.53 3.42 6.80
CA LEU A 886 33.67 4.35 6.86
C LEU A 886 33.80 5.18 5.57
N TYR A 887 33.55 4.57 4.41
CA TYR A 887 33.49 5.25 3.12
C TYR A 887 32.41 6.34 3.11
N ASP A 888 31.18 6.02 3.53
CA ASP A 888 30.08 6.98 3.60
C ASP A 888 30.36 8.12 4.59
N LEU A 889 31.04 7.84 5.72
CA LEU A 889 31.44 8.86 6.69
C LEU A 889 32.42 9.89 6.11
N LEU A 890 33.28 9.54 5.13
CA LEU A 890 34.17 10.49 4.46
C LEU A 890 33.42 11.61 3.73
N SER A 891 32.15 11.38 3.37
CA SER A 891 31.29 12.37 2.73
C SER A 891 30.63 13.31 3.75
N LEU A 892 30.32 12.82 4.96
CA LEU A 892 29.51 13.54 5.95
C LEU A 892 30.33 14.18 7.08
N MET A 893 31.36 13.50 7.58
CA MET A 893 32.15 13.88 8.76
C MET A 893 33.50 14.51 8.40
N ASP A 894 34.22 14.98 9.43
CA ASP A 894 35.59 15.45 9.28
C ASP A 894 36.51 14.31 8.81
N ARG A 895 37.26 14.54 7.72
CA ARG A 895 38.10 13.50 7.13
C ARG A 895 39.24 13.08 8.05
N GLY A 896 39.80 14.01 8.82
CA GLY A 896 40.86 13.69 9.79
C GLY A 896 40.36 12.75 10.88
N PHE A 897 39.15 12.98 11.39
CA PHE A 897 38.48 12.06 12.30
C PHE A 897 38.28 10.68 11.67
N VAL A 898 37.74 10.59 10.44
CA VAL A 898 37.49 9.29 9.78
C VAL A 898 38.81 8.54 9.47
N PHE A 899 39.86 9.23 9.04
CA PHE A 899 41.18 8.60 8.85
C PHE A 899 41.78 8.04 10.14
N ASN A 900 41.52 8.68 11.29
CA ASN A 900 41.91 8.11 12.57
C ASN A 900 41.14 6.82 12.87
N LEU A 901 39.84 6.73 12.55
CA LEU A 901 39.06 5.50 12.68
C LEU A 901 39.61 4.39 11.78
N ILE A 902 39.92 4.69 10.52
CA ILE A 902 40.55 3.74 9.58
C ILE A 902 41.90 3.27 10.13
N LYS A 903 42.73 4.18 10.64
CA LYS A 903 44.02 3.83 11.26
C LYS A 903 43.84 2.86 12.43
N HIS A 904 42.88 3.12 13.32
CA HIS A 904 42.57 2.23 14.44
C HIS A 904 42.10 0.85 13.98
N TYR A 905 41.19 0.81 13.00
CA TYR A 905 40.74 -0.41 12.37
C TYR A 905 41.92 -1.21 11.80
N CYS A 906 42.80 -0.57 11.01
CA CYS A 906 43.95 -1.24 10.40
C CYS A 906 44.87 -1.83 11.45
N ASN A 907 45.15 -1.10 12.53
CA ASN A 907 46.04 -1.57 13.60
C ASN A 907 45.52 -2.82 14.33
N GLN A 908 44.20 -3.04 14.37
CA GLN A 908 43.60 -4.18 15.07
C GLN A 908 43.47 -5.44 14.22
N LEU A 909 43.52 -5.34 12.89
CA LEU A 909 43.37 -6.49 11.99
C LEU A 909 44.71 -6.99 11.42
N PRO A 910 44.94 -8.32 11.37
CA PRO A 910 46.17 -8.93 10.83
C PRO A 910 46.43 -8.58 9.36
N GLU A 911 47.71 -8.47 8.97
CA GLU A 911 48.14 -8.05 7.62
C GLU A 911 47.62 -8.95 6.48
N SER A 912 47.43 -10.25 6.72
CA SER A 912 46.93 -11.19 5.72
C SER A 912 45.49 -10.93 5.25
N LEU A 913 44.72 -10.14 6.01
CA LEU A 913 43.31 -9.84 5.76
C LEU A 913 43.06 -8.38 5.33
N ARG A 914 44.10 -7.52 5.43
CA ARG A 914 44.04 -6.11 4.98
C ARG A 914 43.98 -5.99 3.45
N LEU A 915 44.51 -6.97 2.72
CA LEU A 915 44.72 -6.90 1.27
C LEU A 915 43.60 -7.52 0.42
N GLY A 916 42.77 -8.41 0.98
CA GLY A 916 41.68 -9.06 0.23
C GLY A 916 40.37 -8.27 0.16
N ASN A 917 40.01 -7.58 1.25
CA ASN A 917 38.65 -7.03 1.43
C ASN A 917 38.57 -5.49 1.47
N TRP A 918 39.70 -4.78 1.41
CA TRP A 918 39.75 -3.31 1.23
C TRP A 918 39.89 -2.89 -0.22
N ARG A 919 40.52 -3.73 -1.06
CA ARG A 919 40.70 -3.48 -2.50
C ARG A 919 39.40 -3.27 -3.27
N PRO A 920 38.26 -3.90 -2.91
CA PRO A 920 37.02 -3.63 -3.60
C PRO A 920 36.35 -2.32 -3.14
N VAL A 921 36.60 -1.75 -1.96
CA VAL A 921 35.79 -0.59 -1.50
C VAL A 921 36.50 0.76 -1.66
N PHE A 922 37.83 0.77 -1.88
CA PHE A 922 38.65 1.98 -1.94
C PHE A 922 39.58 2.07 -3.14
#